data_AF-A0AAD7ZH29-F1
#
_entry.id   AF-A0AAD7ZH29-F1
#
_cell.length_a   1.000
_cell.length_b   1.000
_cell.length_c   1.000
_cell.angle_alpha   90.00
_cell.angle_beta   90.00
_cell.angle_gamma   90.00
#
_symmetry.space_group_name_H-M   'P 1'
#
loop_
_entity.id
_entity.type
_entity.pdbx_description
1 polymer ?
#
loop_
_entity_poly.entity_id
_entity_poly.type
_entity_poly.pdbx_seq_one_letter_code
_entity_poly.pdbx_strand_id
1 'polypeptide(L)'
;MIKMFHTGTFARLLLLVSLTCGEIGEEYFEKSGELLVLSFIKRILLENFTENGPVLISLANEPNEIVENFSHSLKAENLETLNSIEDEILNFLNSNLLWPVSVLQFKNNDSFFDVPVVANKCYIIFINSQNEDFIDIFYDVMNLLQSMSSWNYRAKFLVVTYGKLPVDVSSAEVARQVLSILNSIENITNAVLLIASVDAKSNSIRINGNTTNITIMYAYTFSSNLNDECYSQTPLLIGQWNLNNEYESIMNKTDYFPSKLRIQFMGCTLNIAAAGPEPYVMKLNGSNDGKDDFFVRGLGVELVILFAAKMNFTVHFLEPVTKIISEPLIAMSLSLQRREIDIATGYIPHAQPMDLYVDFSVTMFIETLRYIVPCPRPMTKTQRIMTLFSLATWASIGLSLIFVSFSFWLMSNIPVRRNNFAGFNLLAQCFSAAWSVLLGVSVPQMPFSLRTRSLFIIYVWYCFAISTVFQAFFTSFLVEPGYEMQLKTIDDVIRAGLVLGSYNVMDYVRMVVPFDDLNYFKETLCEDIEECIRDVMFERNTFTGSTTYFPSYVASFREFIDNLEITRGITHDNLIFTMPFGYILPKGSPLLDVLNDHIRRCLEGGLLELFWSRIKHDVKLKAEQMDEEGEYVVFNMTHLLPVFIVLIFGYILSATVFFFEVLTKLCESKKDEIKRRFRRYILRSKE
;
A
#
# COMPACT_ATOMS: atom_id res chain seq x y z
N MET A 1 -12.23 23.32 13.77
CA MET A 1 -12.35 21.89 14.13
C MET A 1 -12.50 21.67 15.66
N ILE A 2 -13.16 22.57 16.40
CA ILE A 2 -13.66 22.34 17.78
C ILE A 2 -14.85 23.29 17.99
N LYS A 3 -16.07 22.87 17.61
CA LYS A 3 -17.37 23.48 17.97
C LYS A 3 -18.50 22.73 17.26
N MET A 4 -18.70 21.46 17.59
CA MET A 4 -19.86 20.69 17.08
C MET A 4 -20.19 19.46 17.95
N PHE A 5 -19.96 19.53 19.26
CA PHE A 5 -20.09 18.34 20.14
C PHE A 5 -20.95 18.51 21.41
N HIS A 6 -21.80 19.55 21.49
CA HIS A 6 -22.63 19.75 22.70
C HIS A 6 -24.14 19.83 22.48
N THR A 7 -24.64 19.75 21.25
CA THR A 7 -26.08 19.87 20.96
C THR A 7 -26.85 18.56 21.14
N GLY A 8 -26.26 17.40 20.85
CA GLY A 8 -26.94 16.09 20.93
C GLY A 8 -27.35 15.65 22.34
N THR A 9 -26.53 15.96 23.36
CA THR A 9 -26.85 15.64 24.77
C THR A 9 -27.96 16.51 25.35
N PHE A 10 -28.12 17.75 24.88
CA PHE A 10 -29.14 18.66 25.39
C PHE A 10 -30.53 18.36 24.79
N ALA A 11 -30.58 17.93 23.52
CA ALA A 11 -31.81 17.43 22.88
C ALA A 11 -32.31 16.13 23.52
N ARG A 12 -31.41 15.18 23.84
CA ARG A 12 -31.75 13.95 24.58
C ARG A 12 -32.34 14.23 25.97
N LEU A 13 -31.85 15.27 26.67
CA LEU A 13 -32.35 15.62 28.00
C LEU A 13 -33.73 16.29 27.96
N LEU A 14 -34.00 17.14 26.96
CA LEU A 14 -35.29 17.83 26.78
C LEU A 14 -36.42 16.88 26.32
N LEU A 15 -36.10 15.84 25.55
CA LEU A 15 -37.05 14.82 25.08
C LEU A 15 -37.45 13.81 26.16
N LEU A 16 -36.52 13.42 27.04
CA LEU A 16 -36.85 12.59 28.21
C LEU A 16 -37.84 13.30 29.14
N VAL A 17 -37.79 14.64 29.20
CA VAL A 17 -38.72 15.45 30.02
C VAL A 17 -40.10 15.59 29.34
N SER A 18 -40.19 15.62 28.00
CA SER A 18 -41.49 15.71 27.31
C SER A 18 -42.28 14.40 27.35
N LEU A 19 -41.59 13.25 27.37
CA LEU A 19 -42.23 11.93 27.52
C LEU A 19 -42.85 11.71 28.91
N THR A 20 -42.33 12.39 29.94
CA THR A 20 -42.84 12.29 31.32
C THR A 20 -44.01 13.22 31.64
N CYS A 21 -44.39 14.13 30.74
CA CYS A 21 -45.27 15.27 31.08
C CYS A 21 -46.51 15.46 30.18
N GLY A 22 -47.02 14.40 29.55
CA GLY A 22 -48.26 14.45 28.75
C GLY A 22 -49.47 13.90 29.50
N GLU A 23 -50.15 14.74 30.28
CA GLU A 23 -51.45 14.41 30.90
C GLU A 23 -52.62 14.55 29.91
N ILE A 24 -53.40 13.47 29.82
CA ILE A 24 -54.88 13.38 29.89
C ILE A 24 -55.71 14.08 28.79
N GLY A 25 -56.27 13.24 27.92
CA GLY A 25 -57.51 13.48 27.17
C GLY A 25 -58.20 12.13 26.91
N GLU A 26 -59.24 11.83 27.69
CA GLU A 26 -60.08 10.64 27.54
C GLU A 26 -60.88 10.68 26.22
N GLU A 27 -60.66 9.72 25.32
CA GLU A 27 -61.75 9.12 24.51
C GLU A 27 -61.30 7.83 23.77
N TYR A 28 -62.07 6.76 24.01
CA TYR A 28 -62.15 5.46 23.31
C TYR A 28 -61.08 4.36 23.52
N PHE A 29 -61.60 3.22 24.01
CA PHE A 29 -60.95 2.17 24.80
C PHE A 29 -60.36 0.98 24.00
N GLU A 30 -60.02 1.15 22.71
CA GLU A 30 -59.40 0.10 21.87
C GLU A 30 -57.94 0.39 21.46
N LYS A 31 -57.42 1.58 21.78
CA LYS A 31 -56.10 2.08 21.32
C LYS A 31 -54.90 1.83 22.25
N SER A 32 -55.06 1.14 23.39
CA SER A 32 -53.98 1.09 24.40
C SER A 32 -52.76 0.25 23.99
N GLY A 33 -52.97 -0.88 23.29
CA GLY A 33 -51.88 -1.79 22.92
C GLY A 33 -50.94 -1.25 21.83
N GLU A 34 -51.50 -0.60 20.81
CA GLU A 34 -50.75 -0.07 19.67
C GLU A 34 -49.84 1.10 20.05
N LEU A 35 -50.36 2.01 20.88
CA LEU A 35 -49.63 3.19 21.36
C LEU A 35 -48.40 2.79 22.20
N LEU A 36 -48.51 1.67 22.93
CA LEU A 36 -47.42 1.11 23.74
C LEU A 36 -46.35 0.46 22.87
N VAL A 37 -46.73 -0.33 21.86
CA VAL A 37 -45.79 -0.91 20.86
C VAL A 37 -45.01 0.20 20.17
N LEU A 38 -45.70 1.27 19.79
CA LEU A 38 -45.11 2.39 19.11
C LEU A 38 -44.11 3.16 19.98
N SER A 39 -44.43 3.38 21.25
CA SER A 39 -43.49 4.02 22.19
C SER A 39 -42.23 3.18 22.42
N PHE A 40 -42.35 1.85 22.41
CA PHE A 40 -41.24 0.91 22.51
C PHE A 40 -40.29 1.02 21.31
N ILE A 41 -40.84 1.02 20.10
CA ILE A 41 -40.06 1.15 18.86
C ILE A 41 -39.35 2.51 18.81
N LYS A 42 -40.05 3.61 19.11
CA LYS A 42 -39.47 4.97 19.17
C LYS A 42 -38.23 5.02 20.06
N ARG A 43 -38.26 4.34 21.21
CA ARG A 43 -37.14 4.30 22.16
C ARG A 43 -35.93 3.50 21.64
N ILE A 44 -36.16 2.32 21.07
CA ILE A 44 -35.09 1.52 20.46
C ILE A 44 -34.37 2.32 19.37
N LEU A 45 -35.13 3.04 18.54
CA LEU A 45 -34.58 3.91 17.50
C LEU A 45 -33.71 5.02 18.09
N LEU A 46 -34.17 5.73 19.12
CA LEU A 46 -33.38 6.80 19.76
C LEU A 46 -32.10 6.32 20.46
N GLU A 47 -32.12 5.13 21.05
CA GLU A 47 -31.00 4.59 21.80
C GLU A 47 -29.95 3.93 20.89
N ASN A 48 -30.38 3.22 19.85
CA ASN A 48 -29.49 2.33 19.08
C ASN A 48 -29.13 2.83 17.69
N PHE A 49 -29.91 3.72 17.10
CA PHE A 49 -29.67 4.18 15.73
C PHE A 49 -28.96 5.54 15.79
N THR A 50 -27.85 5.67 15.09
CA THR A 50 -26.96 6.84 15.14
C THR A 50 -27.21 7.80 13.97
N GLU A 51 -27.01 9.10 14.16
CA GLU A 51 -27.20 10.18 13.16
C GLU A 51 -26.32 10.11 11.88
N ASN A 52 -25.47 9.09 11.73
CA ASN A 52 -24.39 9.08 10.74
C ASN A 52 -24.73 8.39 9.40
N GLY A 53 -26.00 8.14 9.07
CA GLY A 53 -26.35 7.56 7.77
C GLY A 53 -27.85 7.38 7.48
N PRO A 54 -28.20 6.97 6.24
CA PRO A 54 -29.58 6.78 5.83
C PRO A 54 -30.24 5.57 6.50
N VAL A 55 -31.54 5.68 6.73
CA VAL A 55 -32.40 4.63 7.29
C VAL A 55 -33.47 4.26 6.27
N LEU A 56 -33.53 2.97 5.95
CA LEU A 56 -34.53 2.42 5.04
C LEU A 56 -35.66 1.77 5.83
N ILE A 57 -36.90 2.07 5.44
CA ILE A 57 -38.11 1.52 6.06
C ILE A 57 -38.90 0.77 5.00
N SER A 58 -39.24 -0.49 5.27
CA SER A 58 -40.15 -1.29 4.46
C SER A 58 -41.50 -1.38 5.15
N LEU A 59 -42.56 -0.94 4.48
CA LEU A 59 -43.95 -0.98 4.95
C LEU A 59 -44.59 -2.32 4.61
N ALA A 60 -45.58 -2.78 5.39
CA ALA A 60 -46.17 -4.11 5.21
C ALA A 60 -47.34 -4.17 4.20
N ASN A 61 -47.77 -3.04 3.63
CA ASN A 61 -48.99 -2.98 2.82
C ASN A 61 -48.86 -3.41 1.36
N GLU A 62 -49.94 -3.99 0.86
CA GLU A 62 -50.21 -4.40 -0.52
C GLU A 62 -50.21 -3.23 -1.54
N PRO A 63 -50.04 -3.53 -2.85
CA PRO A 63 -49.45 -2.64 -3.86
C PRO A 63 -50.44 -1.61 -4.43
N ASN A 64 -51.08 -0.80 -3.58
CA ASN A 64 -51.94 0.29 -4.04
C ASN A 64 -51.54 1.64 -3.43
N GLU A 65 -51.31 2.58 -4.36
CA GLU A 65 -51.04 4.01 -4.22
C GLU A 65 -49.59 4.44 -3.99
N ILE A 66 -49.10 5.14 -5.03
CA ILE A 66 -47.81 5.82 -5.15
C ILE A 66 -47.91 7.15 -4.42
N VAL A 67 -46.96 7.45 -3.53
CA VAL A 67 -46.62 8.84 -3.22
C VAL A 67 -45.12 9.04 -3.42
N GLU A 68 -44.75 9.34 -4.66
CA GLU A 68 -43.39 9.74 -5.05
C GLU A 68 -43.14 11.21 -4.67
N ASN A 69 -41.94 11.46 -4.13
CA ASN A 69 -41.34 12.73 -3.72
C ASN A 69 -41.80 13.33 -2.38
N PHE A 70 -40.99 13.10 -1.33
CA PHE A 70 -40.95 13.99 -0.17
C PHE A 70 -39.61 14.69 -0.01
N SER A 71 -39.55 15.87 -0.63
CA SER A 71 -38.84 17.00 -0.04
C SER A 71 -39.52 17.41 1.28
N HIS A 72 -38.73 17.81 2.28
CA HIS A 72 -39.06 18.21 3.66
C HIS A 72 -40.46 18.83 3.95
N SER A 73 -41.55 18.09 3.77
CA SER A 73 -42.91 18.47 4.18
C SER A 73 -43.89 17.34 3.88
N LEU A 74 -44.42 16.72 4.93
CA LEU A 74 -45.57 15.81 4.82
C LEU A 74 -46.63 16.18 5.85
N LYS A 75 -47.78 16.61 5.37
CA LYS A 75 -49.04 16.61 6.12
C LYS A 75 -49.81 15.35 5.71
N ALA A 76 -50.09 14.48 6.68
CA ALA A 76 -50.88 13.28 6.49
C ALA A 76 -52.37 13.63 6.50
N GLU A 77 -53.05 13.53 5.36
CA GLU A 77 -54.50 13.45 5.30
C GLU A 77 -54.88 12.23 4.46
N ASN A 78 -55.55 11.29 5.12
CA ASN A 78 -56.28 10.13 4.59
C ASN A 78 -55.45 8.87 4.25
N LEU A 79 -55.36 7.93 5.20
CA LEU A 79 -55.36 6.48 4.88
C LEU A 79 -55.78 5.69 6.14
N GLU A 80 -56.99 5.15 6.13
CA GLU A 80 -57.60 4.47 7.28
C GLU A 80 -57.13 3.02 7.46
N THR A 81 -56.76 2.72 8.72
CA THR A 81 -56.82 1.41 9.41
C THR A 81 -55.90 0.29 8.91
N LEU A 82 -54.63 0.40 9.29
CA LEU A 82 -53.60 -0.60 9.64
C LEU A 82 -52.21 0.08 9.59
N ASN A 83 -52.16 1.27 8.98
CA ASN A 83 -51.01 2.15 8.77
C ASN A 83 -50.66 3.04 9.97
N SER A 84 -51.45 3.06 11.05
CA SER A 84 -51.27 4.05 12.12
C SER A 84 -49.91 3.95 12.82
N ILE A 85 -49.39 2.73 13.02
CA ILE A 85 -48.07 2.52 13.65
C ILE A 85 -46.95 2.92 12.70
N GLU A 86 -47.05 2.51 11.43
CA GLU A 86 -46.06 2.81 10.39
C GLU A 86 -45.99 4.32 10.10
N ASP A 87 -47.15 4.96 9.91
CA ASP A 87 -47.29 6.40 9.67
C ASP A 87 -46.78 7.23 10.85
N GLU A 88 -47.07 6.81 12.08
CA GLU A 88 -46.61 7.54 13.26
C GLU A 88 -45.10 7.31 13.52
N ILE A 89 -44.53 6.16 13.15
CA ILE A 89 -43.07 5.94 13.15
C ILE A 89 -42.41 6.75 12.04
N LEU A 90 -42.98 6.80 10.83
CA LEU A 90 -42.49 7.65 9.74
C LEU A 90 -42.51 9.13 10.14
N ASN A 91 -43.62 9.60 10.71
CA ASN A 91 -43.72 10.97 11.25
C ASN A 91 -42.71 11.21 12.37
N PHE A 92 -42.50 10.24 13.26
CA PHE A 92 -41.51 10.34 14.32
C PHE A 92 -40.09 10.46 13.78
N LEU A 93 -39.72 9.62 12.81
CA LEU A 93 -38.41 9.64 12.16
C LEU A 93 -38.20 10.98 11.43
N ASN A 94 -39.20 11.45 10.68
CA ASN A 94 -39.13 12.74 9.97
C ASN A 94 -39.05 13.95 10.93
N SER A 95 -39.73 13.90 12.08
CA SER A 95 -39.80 15.03 13.02
C SER A 95 -38.66 15.09 14.03
N ASN A 96 -38.11 13.94 14.45
CA ASN A 96 -37.14 13.86 15.55
C ASN A 96 -35.74 13.46 15.12
N LEU A 97 -35.57 12.93 13.90
CA LEU A 97 -34.30 12.39 13.45
C LEU A 97 -33.90 13.08 12.13
N LEU A 98 -32.72 13.68 12.09
CA LEU A 98 -32.16 14.35 10.91
C LEU A 98 -31.74 13.37 9.80
N TRP A 99 -32.31 12.17 9.75
CA TRP A 99 -31.88 11.09 8.89
C TRP A 99 -32.43 11.26 7.46
N PRO A 100 -31.64 10.95 6.42
CA PRO A 100 -32.22 10.65 5.12
C PRO A 100 -33.02 9.35 5.25
N VAL A 101 -34.35 9.45 5.18
CA VAL A 101 -35.25 8.30 5.24
C VAL A 101 -35.63 7.88 3.83
N SER A 102 -35.43 6.60 3.50
CA SER A 102 -35.91 5.98 2.27
C SER A 102 -37.03 5.02 2.60
N VAL A 103 -38.17 5.17 1.92
CA VAL A 103 -39.34 4.31 2.12
C VAL A 103 -39.44 3.35 0.94
N LEU A 104 -39.53 2.06 1.24
CA LEU A 104 -39.73 0.99 0.27
C LEU A 104 -41.20 0.56 0.33
N GLN A 105 -41.88 0.63 -0.81
CA GLN A 105 -43.24 0.12 -1.00
C GLN A 105 -43.24 -0.90 -2.14
N PHE A 106 -43.86 -2.06 -1.92
CA PHE A 106 -43.83 -3.16 -2.87
C PHE A 106 -44.76 -2.89 -4.05
N LYS A 107 -44.23 -2.82 -5.28
CA LYS A 107 -45.04 -2.88 -6.50
C LYS A 107 -44.29 -3.65 -7.58
N ASN A 108 -45.01 -4.53 -8.28
CA ASN A 108 -44.55 -5.13 -9.53
C ASN A 108 -44.35 -4.02 -10.57
N ASN A 109 -43.10 -3.59 -10.78
CA ASN A 109 -42.55 -3.34 -12.12
C ASN A 109 -41.07 -2.94 -12.10
N ASP A 110 -40.37 -3.53 -13.07
CA ASP A 110 -38.99 -3.33 -13.47
C ASP A 110 -38.73 -1.87 -13.90
N SER A 111 -38.22 -1.04 -12.98
CA SER A 111 -37.39 0.11 -13.36
C SER A 111 -36.70 0.70 -12.13
N PHE A 112 -35.42 0.39 -11.97
CA PHE A 112 -34.56 1.05 -10.98
C PHE A 112 -33.87 2.24 -11.63
N PHE A 113 -34.15 3.44 -11.09
CA PHE A 113 -33.29 4.60 -11.29
C PHE A 113 -32.13 4.53 -10.29
N ASP A 114 -30.92 4.69 -10.82
CA ASP A 114 -29.65 4.69 -10.09
C ASP A 114 -29.48 5.87 -9.11
N VAL A 115 -28.85 5.56 -7.96
CA VAL A 115 -28.20 6.42 -6.92
C VAL A 115 -29.09 6.86 -5.73
N PRO A 116 -28.72 6.55 -4.46
CA PRO A 116 -27.47 6.99 -3.80
C PRO A 116 -26.37 5.94 -3.56
N VAL A 117 -25.13 6.35 -3.82
CA VAL A 117 -23.83 5.69 -3.54
C VAL A 117 -23.57 5.46 -2.03
N VAL A 118 -24.55 5.74 -1.17
CA VAL A 118 -24.38 5.67 0.30
C VAL A 118 -25.15 4.47 0.83
N ALA A 119 -24.39 3.47 1.29
CA ALA A 119 -24.92 2.27 1.92
C ALA A 119 -25.78 2.60 3.16
N ASN A 120 -26.97 1.98 3.26
CA ASN A 120 -27.87 2.17 4.40
C ASN A 120 -27.21 1.72 5.71
N LYS A 121 -27.44 2.44 6.80
CA LYS A 121 -26.87 2.08 8.11
C LYS A 121 -27.85 1.32 8.99
N CYS A 122 -29.15 1.48 8.74
CA CYS A 122 -30.18 0.76 9.44
C CYS A 122 -31.36 0.42 8.53
N TYR A 123 -32.02 -0.70 8.83
CA TYR A 123 -33.22 -1.19 8.17
C TYR A 123 -34.32 -1.39 9.21
N ILE A 124 -35.51 -0.86 8.94
CA ILE A 124 -36.72 -1.10 9.72
C ILE A 124 -37.70 -1.83 8.79
N ILE A 125 -38.06 -3.06 9.12
CA ILE A 125 -38.89 -3.90 8.26
C ILE A 125 -40.14 -4.30 9.03
N PHE A 126 -41.29 -3.90 8.51
CA PHE A 126 -42.59 -4.26 9.05
C PHE A 126 -43.12 -5.51 8.36
N ILE A 127 -43.60 -6.48 9.15
CA ILE A 127 -44.16 -7.75 8.67
C ILE A 127 -45.54 -7.94 9.29
N ASN A 128 -46.54 -8.15 8.44
CA ASN A 128 -47.88 -8.52 8.89
C ASN A 128 -47.96 -10.04 9.12
N SER A 129 -47.96 -10.46 10.38
CA SER A 129 -47.98 -11.89 10.74
C SER A 129 -49.37 -12.54 10.63
N GLN A 130 -50.41 -11.80 10.24
CA GLN A 130 -51.73 -12.38 9.98
C GLN A 130 -51.83 -13.00 8.58
N ASN A 131 -50.98 -12.58 7.65
CA ASN A 131 -50.95 -13.14 6.30
C ASN A 131 -50.31 -14.53 6.35
N GLU A 132 -50.93 -15.55 5.75
CA GLU A 132 -50.38 -16.92 5.73
C GLU A 132 -49.04 -16.98 4.96
N ASP A 133 -48.85 -16.11 3.97
CA ASP A 133 -47.66 -16.04 3.11
C ASP A 133 -46.62 -15.01 3.60
N PHE A 134 -46.68 -14.58 4.87
CA PHE A 134 -45.81 -13.51 5.38
C PHE A 134 -44.31 -13.82 5.29
N ILE A 135 -43.94 -15.11 5.33
CA ILE A 135 -42.55 -15.56 5.21
C ILE A 135 -42.04 -15.36 3.79
N ASP A 136 -42.85 -15.70 2.78
CA ASP A 136 -42.49 -15.54 1.37
C ASP A 136 -42.38 -14.05 1.02
N ILE A 137 -43.33 -13.23 1.51
CA ILE A 137 -43.28 -11.77 1.36
C ILE A 137 -42.00 -11.20 2.01
N PHE A 138 -41.65 -11.65 3.21
CA PHE A 138 -40.42 -11.21 3.86
C PHE A 138 -39.17 -11.61 3.06
N TYR A 139 -39.14 -12.83 2.52
CA TYR A 139 -38.06 -13.30 1.67
C TYR A 139 -37.91 -12.43 0.40
N ASP A 140 -39.02 -12.10 -0.25
CA ASP A 140 -39.05 -11.23 -1.44
C ASP A 140 -38.56 -9.81 -1.14
N VAL A 141 -38.97 -9.24 -0.01
CA VAL A 141 -38.46 -7.94 0.47
C VAL A 141 -36.94 -7.99 0.64
N MET A 142 -36.41 -9.06 1.25
CA MET A 142 -34.97 -9.18 1.44
C MET A 142 -34.19 -9.36 0.12
N ASN A 143 -34.71 -10.13 -0.84
CA ASN A 143 -34.12 -10.26 -2.18
C ASN A 143 -34.09 -8.93 -2.92
N LEU A 144 -35.18 -8.16 -2.81
CA LEU A 144 -35.28 -6.82 -3.39
C LEU A 144 -34.21 -5.90 -2.79
N LEU A 145 -34.08 -5.88 -1.45
CA LEU A 145 -33.05 -5.09 -0.77
C LEU A 145 -31.63 -5.49 -1.20
N GLN A 146 -31.36 -6.78 -1.41
CA GLN A 146 -30.06 -7.27 -1.86
C GLN A 146 -29.71 -6.78 -3.28
N SER A 147 -30.70 -6.55 -4.14
CA SER A 147 -30.46 -6.03 -5.50
C SER A 147 -30.16 -4.52 -5.55
N MET A 148 -30.33 -3.80 -4.44
CA MET A 148 -30.09 -2.35 -4.37
C MET A 148 -28.61 -2.01 -4.23
N SER A 149 -28.15 -0.97 -4.91
CA SER A 149 -26.79 -0.43 -4.77
C SER A 149 -26.49 0.12 -3.36
N SER A 150 -27.52 0.43 -2.56
CA SER A 150 -27.40 0.88 -1.16
C SER A 150 -27.46 -0.25 -0.13
N TRP A 151 -27.48 -1.52 -0.57
CA TRP A 151 -27.52 -2.70 0.29
C TRP A 151 -26.34 -2.77 1.26
N ASN A 152 -26.64 -3.06 2.53
CA ASN A 152 -25.65 -3.24 3.58
C ASN A 152 -26.12 -4.28 4.60
N TYR A 153 -25.80 -5.54 4.35
CA TYR A 153 -26.05 -6.67 5.26
C TYR A 153 -25.40 -6.50 6.67
N ARG A 154 -24.41 -5.61 6.86
CA ARG A 154 -23.81 -5.31 8.18
C ARG A 154 -24.56 -4.22 8.97
N ALA A 155 -25.57 -3.59 8.38
CA ALA A 155 -26.42 -2.61 9.04
C ALA A 155 -27.16 -3.19 10.25
N LYS A 156 -27.81 -2.32 11.04
CA LYS A 156 -28.74 -2.75 12.09
C LYS A 156 -30.11 -3.02 11.49
N PHE A 157 -30.60 -4.25 11.65
CA PHE A 157 -31.93 -4.67 11.19
C PHE A 157 -32.89 -4.71 12.38
N LEU A 158 -33.95 -3.92 12.32
CA LEU A 158 -35.08 -3.98 13.24
C LEU A 158 -36.28 -4.51 12.47
N VAL A 159 -36.65 -5.76 12.73
CA VAL A 159 -37.83 -6.39 12.14
C VAL A 159 -38.96 -6.33 13.15
N VAL A 160 -40.11 -5.79 12.75
CA VAL A 160 -41.29 -5.65 13.61
C VAL A 160 -42.42 -6.46 13.00
N THR A 161 -42.80 -7.53 13.68
CA THR A 161 -44.00 -8.31 13.34
C THR A 161 -45.16 -7.85 14.19
N TYR A 162 -46.28 -7.56 13.55
CA TYR A 162 -47.54 -7.23 14.21
C TYR A 162 -48.67 -8.03 13.59
N GLY A 163 -49.70 -8.29 14.40
CA GLY A 163 -50.80 -9.17 14.03
C GLY A 163 -51.10 -10.21 15.10
N LYS A 164 -52.26 -10.85 15.01
CA LYS A 164 -52.59 -11.96 15.90
C LYS A 164 -51.84 -13.20 15.40
N LEU A 165 -50.95 -13.75 16.21
CA LEU A 165 -50.30 -15.02 15.88
C LEU A 165 -51.37 -16.11 15.73
N PRO A 166 -51.28 -16.99 14.71
CA PRO A 166 -52.13 -18.16 14.61
C PRO A 166 -52.06 -19.00 15.90
N VAL A 167 -53.18 -19.61 16.30
CA VAL A 167 -53.37 -20.25 17.62
C VAL A 167 -52.35 -21.38 17.90
N ASP A 168 -51.74 -21.93 16.84
CA ASP A 168 -50.81 -23.06 16.86
C ASP A 168 -49.34 -22.66 16.67
N VAL A 169 -49.03 -21.38 16.42
CA VAL A 169 -47.66 -20.92 16.13
C VAL A 169 -47.07 -20.20 17.35
N SER A 170 -45.96 -20.71 17.87
CA SER A 170 -45.23 -20.06 18.96
C SER A 170 -44.41 -18.87 18.47
N SER A 171 -44.20 -17.86 19.30
CA SER A 171 -43.34 -16.71 18.97
C SER A 171 -41.90 -17.14 18.67
N ALA A 172 -41.43 -18.24 19.28
CA ALA A 172 -40.12 -18.82 19.02
C ALA A 172 -40.00 -19.43 17.61
N GLU A 173 -41.09 -19.99 17.07
CA GLU A 173 -41.09 -20.57 15.72
C GLU A 173 -41.05 -19.48 14.65
N VAL A 174 -41.83 -18.39 14.82
CA VAL A 174 -41.74 -17.20 13.96
C VAL A 174 -40.34 -16.61 14.01
N ALA A 175 -39.76 -16.47 15.22
CA ALA A 175 -38.40 -15.98 15.38
C ALA A 175 -37.37 -16.87 14.68
N ARG A 176 -37.53 -18.19 14.76
CA ARG A 176 -36.67 -19.15 14.07
C ARG A 176 -36.74 -18.98 12.56
N GLN A 177 -37.93 -18.84 11.98
CA GLN A 177 -38.11 -18.69 10.53
C GLN A 177 -37.52 -17.35 10.04
N VAL A 178 -37.93 -16.22 10.63
CA VAL A 178 -37.48 -14.88 10.21
C VAL A 178 -35.97 -14.70 10.40
N LEU A 179 -35.42 -15.09 11.56
CA LEU A 179 -33.98 -14.99 11.79
C LEU A 179 -33.18 -16.00 10.94
N SER A 180 -33.75 -17.16 10.58
CA SER A 180 -33.06 -18.09 9.66
C SER A 180 -32.92 -17.51 8.25
N ILE A 181 -33.91 -16.74 7.77
CA ILE A 181 -33.85 -16.04 6.49
C ILE A 181 -32.79 -14.93 6.53
N LEU A 182 -32.78 -14.13 7.60
CA LEU A 182 -31.73 -13.11 7.76
C LEU A 182 -30.33 -13.74 7.81
N ASN A 183 -30.18 -14.87 8.49
CA ASN A 183 -28.89 -15.56 8.55
C ASN A 183 -28.49 -16.21 7.21
N SER A 184 -29.44 -16.68 6.40
CA SER A 184 -29.14 -17.28 5.09
C SER A 184 -28.68 -16.22 4.07
N ILE A 185 -29.16 -14.98 4.20
CA ILE A 185 -28.78 -13.85 3.36
C ILE A 185 -27.52 -13.20 3.93
N GLU A 186 -26.36 -13.53 3.37
CA GLU A 186 -25.06 -12.92 3.70
C GLU A 186 -24.75 -12.87 5.22
N ASN A 187 -25.28 -13.82 6.01
CA ASN A 187 -25.02 -13.96 7.44
C ASN A 187 -25.37 -12.70 8.26
N ILE A 188 -26.54 -12.08 8.04
CA ILE A 188 -26.96 -10.90 8.81
C ILE A 188 -27.12 -11.29 10.30
N THR A 189 -26.23 -10.76 11.14
CA THR A 189 -26.19 -11.05 12.59
C THR A 189 -26.67 -9.91 13.47
N ASN A 190 -26.65 -8.67 12.96
CA ASN A 190 -27.07 -7.46 13.67
C ASN A 190 -28.57 -7.23 13.51
N ALA A 191 -29.37 -8.22 13.90
CA ALA A 191 -30.83 -8.17 13.77
C ALA A 191 -31.55 -8.30 15.12
N VAL A 192 -32.64 -7.57 15.26
CA VAL A 192 -33.61 -7.66 16.36
C VAL A 192 -34.98 -7.85 15.77
N LEU A 193 -35.67 -8.89 16.22
CA LEU A 193 -37.05 -9.17 15.87
C LEU A 193 -37.95 -8.84 17.06
N LEU A 194 -38.91 -7.94 16.84
CA LEU A 194 -39.96 -7.61 17.78
C LEU A 194 -41.26 -8.28 17.36
N ILE A 195 -41.81 -9.11 18.24
CA ILE A 195 -43.09 -9.79 18.02
C ILE A 195 -44.11 -9.23 19.02
N ALA A 196 -45.06 -8.45 18.51
CA ALA A 196 -46.22 -8.03 19.27
C ALA A 196 -47.34 -9.09 19.08
N SER A 197 -47.58 -9.90 20.11
CA SER A 197 -48.61 -10.95 20.07
C SER A 197 -49.72 -10.68 21.08
N VAL A 198 -50.96 -10.89 20.64
CA VAL A 198 -52.13 -10.91 21.51
C VAL A 198 -52.32 -12.36 21.98
N ASP A 199 -51.95 -12.65 23.23
CA ASP A 199 -51.96 -14.02 23.74
C ASP A 199 -53.40 -14.48 24.02
N ALA A 200 -53.93 -15.31 23.13
CA ALA A 200 -55.26 -15.91 23.28
C ALA A 200 -55.32 -16.97 24.40
N LYS A 201 -54.17 -17.46 24.91
CA LYS A 201 -54.09 -18.52 25.94
C LYS A 201 -53.95 -17.97 27.37
N SER A 202 -53.63 -16.69 27.55
CA SER A 202 -53.59 -16.08 28.88
C SER A 202 -55.01 -15.73 29.37
N ASN A 203 -55.33 -16.14 30.60
CA ASN A 203 -56.64 -15.91 31.23
C ASN A 203 -57.07 -14.45 31.06
N SER A 204 -58.19 -14.24 30.36
CA SER A 204 -58.85 -12.94 30.33
C SER A 204 -59.06 -12.46 31.76
N ILE A 205 -58.37 -11.39 32.15
CA ILE A 205 -58.61 -10.76 33.44
C ILE A 205 -59.92 -9.99 33.27
N ARG A 206 -60.99 -10.49 33.90
CA ARG A 206 -62.26 -9.76 33.98
C ARG A 206 -62.10 -8.62 34.96
N ILE A 207 -61.81 -7.42 34.46
CA ILE A 207 -61.92 -6.18 35.23
C ILE A 207 -63.22 -5.50 34.77
N ASN A 208 -64.18 -5.32 35.69
CA ASN A 208 -65.46 -4.64 35.43
C ASN A 208 -66.26 -5.14 34.21
N GLY A 209 -66.30 -6.46 33.97
CA GLY A 209 -67.14 -7.03 32.91
C GLY A 209 -66.59 -6.92 31.48
N ASN A 210 -65.46 -6.22 31.27
CA ASN A 210 -64.77 -6.16 29.99
C ASN A 210 -63.56 -7.12 29.98
N THR A 211 -63.46 -7.94 28.93
CA THR A 211 -62.28 -8.76 28.66
C THR A 211 -61.20 -7.90 28.03
N THR A 212 -60.15 -7.57 28.76
CA THR A 212 -58.97 -6.90 28.18
C THR A 212 -58.01 -7.96 27.63
N ASN A 213 -57.74 -7.88 26.33
CA ASN A 213 -56.70 -8.71 25.71
C ASN A 213 -55.32 -8.29 26.25
N ILE A 214 -54.48 -9.27 26.59
CA ILE A 214 -53.11 -9.01 27.04
C ILE A 214 -52.20 -9.02 25.82
N THR A 215 -51.57 -7.89 25.53
CA THR A 215 -50.54 -7.79 24.49
C THR A 215 -49.18 -8.05 25.13
N ILE A 216 -48.51 -9.10 24.67
CA ILE A 216 -47.16 -9.46 25.10
C ILE A 216 -46.21 -9.13 23.96
N MET A 217 -45.13 -8.43 24.30
CA MET A 217 -44.04 -8.16 23.37
C MET A 217 -42.87 -9.10 23.64
N TYR A 218 -42.38 -9.74 22.59
CA TYR A 218 -41.18 -10.56 22.63
C TYR A 218 -40.09 -9.91 21.78
N ALA A 219 -38.87 -9.81 22.31
CA ALA A 219 -37.69 -9.41 21.53
C ALA A 219 -36.73 -10.58 21.37
N TYR A 220 -36.46 -10.95 20.12
CA TYR A 220 -35.51 -11.99 19.75
C TYR A 220 -34.31 -11.39 19.00
N THR A 221 -33.15 -12.01 19.16
CA THR A 221 -31.93 -11.71 18.39
C THR A 221 -31.12 -12.99 18.23
N PHE A 222 -29.97 -12.94 17.57
CA PHE A 222 -29.05 -14.08 17.53
C PHE A 222 -28.29 -14.27 18.85
N SER A 223 -28.25 -15.52 19.31
CA SER A 223 -27.43 -15.96 20.44
C SER A 223 -25.94 -15.90 20.11
N SER A 224 -25.13 -15.56 21.11
CA SER A 224 -23.66 -15.71 21.08
C SER A 224 -23.18 -17.03 21.70
N ASN A 225 -24.10 -17.91 22.13
CA ASN A 225 -23.75 -19.19 22.74
C ASN A 225 -23.48 -20.24 21.67
N LEU A 226 -22.21 -20.55 21.50
CA LEU A 226 -21.74 -21.72 20.76
C LEU A 226 -21.88 -22.94 21.67
N ASN A 227 -22.88 -23.79 21.41
CA ASN A 227 -22.90 -25.18 21.89
C ASN A 227 -22.27 -26.02 20.78
N ASP A 228 -21.15 -26.72 21.04
CA ASP A 228 -20.41 -27.69 20.19
C ASP A 228 -20.10 -27.35 18.70
N GLU A 229 -20.81 -26.40 18.09
CA GLU A 229 -20.67 -25.93 16.72
C GLU A 229 -20.24 -24.46 16.77
N CYS A 230 -18.99 -24.15 16.45
CA CYS A 230 -18.35 -22.83 16.55
C CYS A 230 -19.01 -21.69 15.72
N TYR A 231 -20.05 -22.01 14.93
CA TYR A 231 -20.73 -21.08 14.03
C TYR A 231 -22.26 -21.11 14.11
N SER A 232 -22.86 -21.81 15.08
CA SER A 232 -24.32 -21.96 15.14
C SER A 232 -24.99 -20.76 15.79
N GLN A 233 -25.80 -20.03 15.00
CA GLN A 233 -26.59 -18.90 15.48
C GLN A 233 -28.02 -19.34 15.72
N THR A 234 -28.42 -19.40 16.99
CA THR A 234 -29.77 -19.75 17.40
C THR A 234 -30.55 -18.50 17.84
N PRO A 235 -31.88 -18.44 17.65
CA PRO A 235 -32.71 -17.39 18.22
C PRO A 235 -32.58 -17.34 19.75
N LEU A 236 -32.24 -16.18 20.29
CA LEU A 236 -32.17 -15.87 21.71
C LEU A 236 -33.28 -14.87 22.06
N LEU A 237 -34.12 -15.23 23.03
CA LEU A 237 -35.08 -14.31 23.63
C LEU A 237 -34.34 -13.37 24.59
N ILE A 238 -34.31 -12.07 24.27
CA ILE A 238 -33.66 -11.04 25.12
C ILE A 238 -34.64 -10.49 26.16
N GLY A 239 -35.93 -10.45 25.83
CA GLY A 239 -36.94 -9.92 26.73
C GLY A 239 -38.36 -10.28 26.33
N GLN A 240 -39.20 -10.37 27.35
CA GLN A 240 -40.64 -10.58 27.26
C GLN A 240 -41.29 -9.56 28.19
N TRP A 241 -42.19 -8.74 27.64
CA TRP A 241 -42.86 -7.67 28.39
C TRP A 241 -44.37 -7.79 28.26
N ASN A 242 -45.06 -7.75 29.40
CA ASN A 242 -46.50 -7.58 29.43
C ASN A 242 -46.81 -6.09 29.43
N LEU A 243 -47.37 -5.60 28.32
CA LEU A 243 -47.56 -4.17 28.08
C LEU A 243 -48.65 -3.56 28.98
N ASN A 244 -49.43 -4.37 29.70
CA ASN A 244 -50.56 -3.87 30.51
C ASN A 244 -50.18 -3.41 31.92
N ASN A 245 -49.04 -3.81 32.49
CA ASN A 245 -48.78 -3.63 33.94
C ASN A 245 -47.54 -2.79 34.31
N GLU A 246 -46.46 -2.73 33.51
CA GLU A 246 -45.21 -2.09 33.96
C GLU A 246 -44.40 -1.47 32.81
N TYR A 247 -44.69 -0.20 32.48
CA TYR A 247 -44.03 0.55 31.39
C TYR A 247 -42.63 1.06 31.76
N GLU A 248 -42.42 1.50 33.01
CA GLU A 248 -41.24 2.34 33.36
C GLU A 248 -40.05 1.59 33.99
N SER A 249 -40.25 0.40 34.58
CA SER A 249 -39.18 -0.27 35.36
C SER A 249 -38.30 -1.24 34.56
N ILE A 250 -38.78 -1.75 33.42
CA ILE A 250 -38.20 -2.93 32.75
C ILE A 250 -37.32 -2.57 31.53
N MET A 251 -37.45 -1.37 30.94
CA MET A 251 -36.74 -0.99 29.70
C MET A 251 -35.32 -0.42 29.89
N ASN A 252 -34.91 -0.05 31.11
CA ASN A 252 -33.64 0.67 31.34
C ASN A 252 -32.37 -0.20 31.26
N LYS A 253 -32.45 -1.51 30.95
CA LYS A 253 -31.31 -2.42 31.13
C LYS A 253 -31.06 -3.45 30.01
N THR A 254 -31.88 -3.46 28.96
CA THR A 254 -31.73 -4.45 27.87
C THR A 254 -30.92 -3.89 26.71
N ASP A 255 -29.79 -4.53 26.42
CA ASP A 255 -29.04 -4.29 25.18
C ASP A 255 -29.71 -5.06 24.04
N TYR A 256 -30.30 -4.32 23.09
CA TYR A 256 -31.00 -4.89 21.94
C TYR A 256 -30.05 -5.40 20.87
N PHE A 257 -28.85 -4.81 20.75
CA PHE A 257 -27.83 -5.19 19.77
C PHE A 257 -26.55 -5.63 20.48
N PRO A 258 -26.59 -6.69 21.31
CA PRO A 258 -25.43 -7.12 22.06
C PRO A 258 -24.37 -7.67 21.12
N SER A 259 -23.09 -7.50 21.50
CA SER A 259 -21.97 -8.06 20.75
C SER A 259 -22.16 -9.57 20.59
N LYS A 260 -22.16 -10.03 19.34
CA LYS A 260 -22.43 -11.43 18.97
C LYS A 260 -21.21 -12.34 19.09
N LEU A 261 -20.04 -11.78 19.36
CA LEU A 261 -18.77 -12.50 19.45
C LEU A 261 -18.29 -12.56 20.90
N ARG A 262 -17.90 -13.76 21.34
CA ARG A 262 -17.16 -13.92 22.60
C ARG A 262 -15.68 -13.58 22.40
N ILE A 263 -15.03 -13.23 23.51
CA ILE A 263 -13.58 -12.91 23.56
C ILE A 263 -12.71 -14.18 23.46
N GLN A 264 -13.26 -15.37 23.74
CA GLN A 264 -12.51 -16.63 23.77
C GLN A 264 -13.26 -17.74 23.01
N PHE A 265 -12.61 -18.32 21.99
CA PHE A 265 -13.18 -19.35 21.12
C PHE A 265 -12.82 -20.79 21.54
N MET A 266 -12.33 -20.98 22.78
CA MET A 266 -12.12 -22.29 23.44
C MET A 266 -11.50 -23.39 22.54
N GLY A 267 -10.58 -23.04 21.63
CA GLY A 267 -9.88 -24.00 20.77
C GLY A 267 -10.60 -24.37 19.46
N CYS A 268 -11.66 -23.66 19.05
CA CYS A 268 -12.25 -23.81 17.72
C CYS A 268 -11.18 -23.77 16.62
N THR A 269 -11.34 -24.61 15.60
CA THR A 269 -10.40 -24.62 14.46
C THR A 269 -10.70 -23.46 13.53
N LEU A 270 -9.68 -22.66 13.23
CA LEU A 270 -9.72 -21.58 12.26
C LEU A 270 -9.02 -22.04 10.98
N ASN A 271 -9.79 -22.26 9.91
CA ASN A 271 -9.27 -22.72 8.63
C ASN A 271 -8.74 -21.52 7.83
N ILE A 272 -7.43 -21.49 7.59
CA ILE A 272 -6.76 -20.38 6.91
C ILE A 272 -6.15 -20.86 5.61
N ALA A 273 -6.41 -20.12 4.52
CA ALA A 273 -5.79 -20.37 3.22
C ALA A 273 -4.82 -19.24 2.90
N ALA A 274 -3.56 -19.57 2.60
CA ALA A 274 -2.52 -18.60 2.32
C ALA A 274 -2.06 -18.67 0.85
N ALA A 275 -2.03 -17.51 0.17
CA ALA A 275 -1.55 -17.42 -1.21
C ALA A 275 -0.60 -16.25 -1.40
N GLY A 276 0.49 -16.48 -2.11
CA GLY A 276 1.48 -15.47 -2.44
C GLY A 276 2.90 -16.03 -2.38
N PRO A 277 3.86 -15.31 -2.95
CA PRO A 277 5.26 -15.74 -2.93
C PRO A 277 5.94 -15.30 -1.65
N GLU A 278 7.14 -15.84 -1.40
CA GLU A 278 8.02 -15.31 -0.36
C GLU A 278 8.38 -13.85 -0.69
N PRO A 279 8.40 -12.92 0.27
CA PRO A 279 8.37 -13.10 1.73
C PRO A 279 6.97 -13.03 2.36
N TYR A 280 5.91 -12.93 1.55
CA TYR A 280 4.54 -12.76 2.05
C TYR A 280 3.98 -14.06 2.63
N VAL A 281 4.22 -15.17 1.95
CA VAL A 281 3.84 -16.52 2.38
C VAL A 281 5.03 -17.45 2.14
N MET A 282 5.51 -18.07 3.21
CA MET A 282 6.64 -19.00 3.25
C MET A 282 6.14 -20.33 3.83
N LYS A 283 6.32 -21.43 3.08
CA LYS A 283 6.05 -22.78 3.56
C LYS A 283 7.32 -23.35 4.19
N LEU A 284 7.27 -23.65 5.48
CA LEU A 284 8.36 -24.25 6.24
C LEU A 284 8.02 -25.71 6.55
N ASN A 285 8.91 -26.63 6.18
CA ASN A 285 8.70 -28.05 6.47
C ASN A 285 8.98 -28.35 7.95
N GLY A 286 8.04 -29.01 8.62
CA GLY A 286 8.18 -29.51 9.98
C GLY A 286 9.07 -30.76 10.02
N SER A 287 10.02 -30.78 10.97
CA SER A 287 10.96 -31.90 11.15
C SER A 287 10.40 -32.97 12.09
N ASN A 288 9.30 -33.63 11.75
CA ASN A 288 8.76 -34.76 12.53
C ASN A 288 8.41 -35.98 11.67
N ASP A 289 8.68 -37.17 12.22
CA ASP A 289 8.56 -38.52 11.62
C ASP A 289 7.22 -38.80 10.91
N GLY A 290 7.19 -38.62 9.58
CA GLY A 290 6.24 -39.31 8.69
C GLY A 290 4.82 -38.75 8.59
N LYS A 291 4.54 -37.57 9.16
CA LYS A 291 3.41 -36.72 8.75
C LYS A 291 3.98 -35.46 8.11
N ASP A 292 3.49 -35.10 6.93
CA ASP A 292 3.83 -33.84 6.25
C ASP A 292 3.24 -32.65 7.05
N ASP A 293 3.82 -32.37 8.22
CA ASP A 293 3.46 -31.23 9.05
C ASP A 293 4.23 -30.02 8.50
N PHE A 294 3.52 -28.99 8.08
CA PHE A 294 4.12 -27.75 7.57
C PHE A 294 3.64 -26.56 8.38
N PHE A 295 4.51 -25.56 8.49
CA PHE A 295 4.18 -24.28 9.11
C PHE A 295 4.20 -23.19 8.06
N VAL A 296 3.21 -22.31 8.11
CA VAL A 296 3.15 -21.15 7.22
C VAL A 296 3.61 -19.91 8.00
N ARG A 297 4.56 -19.18 7.43
CA ARG A 297 5.07 -17.91 7.97
C ARG A 297 5.09 -16.86 6.87
N GLY A 298 5.38 -15.60 7.22
CA GLY A 298 5.57 -14.54 6.24
C GLY A 298 4.71 -13.32 6.51
N LEU A 299 5.08 -12.22 5.85
CA LEU A 299 4.51 -10.89 6.12
C LEU A 299 2.99 -10.87 5.98
N GLY A 300 2.47 -11.65 5.05
CA GLY A 300 1.05 -11.81 4.77
C GLY A 300 0.29 -12.67 5.78
N VAL A 301 0.93 -13.27 6.80
CA VAL A 301 0.33 -14.31 7.64
C VAL A 301 0.52 -14.04 9.15
N GLU A 302 1.57 -13.32 9.56
CA GLU A 302 1.89 -13.14 10.98
C GLU A 302 0.75 -12.52 11.81
N LEU A 303 0.06 -11.49 11.29
CA LEU A 303 -0.96 -10.80 12.09
C LEU A 303 -2.21 -11.67 12.32
N VAL A 304 -2.56 -12.56 11.38
CA VAL A 304 -3.67 -13.51 11.55
C VAL A 304 -3.31 -14.64 12.51
N ILE A 305 -2.04 -15.09 12.54
CA ILE A 305 -1.56 -16.05 13.56
C ILE A 305 -1.64 -15.42 14.96
N LEU A 306 -1.19 -14.16 15.11
CA LEU A 306 -1.32 -13.42 16.37
C LEU A 306 -2.78 -13.23 16.79
N PHE A 307 -3.66 -12.98 15.82
CA PHE A 307 -5.10 -12.87 16.07
C PHE A 307 -5.66 -14.19 16.61
N ALA A 308 -5.33 -15.30 15.95
CA ALA A 308 -5.78 -16.63 16.37
C ALA A 308 -5.30 -16.98 17.79
N ALA A 309 -4.03 -16.69 18.11
CA ALA A 309 -3.48 -16.89 19.44
C ALA A 309 -4.19 -16.02 20.52
N LYS A 310 -4.47 -14.75 20.20
CA LYS A 310 -5.17 -13.82 21.12
C LYS A 310 -6.61 -14.26 21.40
N MET A 311 -7.29 -14.82 20.41
CA MET A 311 -8.69 -15.26 20.51
C MET A 311 -8.85 -16.73 20.93
N ASN A 312 -7.73 -17.44 21.17
CA ASN A 312 -7.68 -18.85 21.56
C ASN A 312 -8.28 -19.80 20.51
N PHE A 313 -7.94 -19.58 19.23
CA PHE A 313 -8.25 -20.49 18.11
C PHE A 313 -7.13 -21.51 17.90
N THR A 314 -7.51 -22.70 17.44
CA THR A 314 -6.57 -23.67 16.86
C THR A 314 -6.41 -23.36 15.37
N VAL A 315 -5.21 -23.00 14.92
CA VAL A 315 -4.98 -22.66 13.51
C VAL A 315 -4.78 -23.92 12.69
N HIS A 316 -5.51 -24.05 11.59
CA HIS A 316 -5.29 -25.07 10.57
C HIS A 316 -5.06 -24.38 9.22
N PHE A 317 -3.84 -24.50 8.70
CA PHE A 317 -3.51 -24.00 7.37
C PHE A 317 -3.81 -25.04 6.31
N LEU A 318 -4.54 -24.62 5.29
CA LEU A 318 -4.60 -25.37 4.03
C LEU A 318 -3.26 -25.25 3.29
N GLU A 319 -3.02 -26.17 2.36
CA GLU A 319 -1.79 -26.18 1.55
C GLU A 319 -1.61 -24.80 0.87
N PRO A 320 -0.52 -24.07 1.19
CA PRO A 320 -0.35 -22.70 0.72
C PRO A 320 0.05 -22.66 -0.75
N VAL A 321 -0.45 -21.66 -1.46
CA VAL A 321 -0.09 -21.42 -2.86
C VAL A 321 1.07 -20.42 -2.89
N THR A 322 2.28 -20.89 -3.17
CA THR A 322 3.50 -20.05 -3.12
C THR A 322 3.80 -19.28 -4.40
N LYS A 323 3.02 -19.47 -5.47
CA LYS A 323 3.20 -18.78 -6.76
C LYS A 323 2.15 -17.70 -6.96
N ILE A 324 2.49 -16.64 -7.70
CA ILE A 324 1.49 -15.63 -8.10
C ILE A 324 0.74 -16.12 -9.34
N ILE A 325 -0.36 -16.85 -9.14
CA ILE A 325 -1.22 -17.37 -10.21
C ILE A 325 -2.65 -16.88 -9.98
N SER A 326 -3.37 -16.53 -11.04
CA SER A 326 -4.75 -16.00 -10.97
C SER A 326 -5.81 -17.09 -10.69
N GLU A 327 -5.64 -18.31 -11.21
CA GLU A 327 -6.60 -19.42 -11.03
C GLU A 327 -6.81 -19.80 -9.55
N PRO A 328 -5.77 -19.92 -8.71
CA PRO A 328 -5.94 -20.22 -7.29
C PRO A 328 -6.71 -19.16 -6.51
N LEU A 329 -6.67 -17.88 -6.94
CA LEU A 329 -7.40 -16.82 -6.26
C LEU A 329 -8.91 -16.96 -6.47
N ILE A 330 -9.34 -17.37 -7.66
CA ILE A 330 -10.75 -17.68 -7.94
C ILE A 330 -11.18 -18.90 -7.12
N ALA A 331 -10.37 -19.96 -7.10
CA ALA A 331 -10.65 -21.14 -6.28
C ALA A 331 -10.79 -20.80 -4.79
N MET A 332 -9.90 -19.94 -4.26
CA MET A 332 -10.00 -19.44 -2.88
C MET A 332 -11.28 -18.67 -2.62
N SER A 333 -11.69 -17.78 -3.55
CA SER A 333 -12.94 -17.03 -3.41
C SER A 333 -14.17 -17.96 -3.38
N LEU A 334 -14.18 -19.02 -4.18
CA LEU A 334 -15.23 -20.04 -4.17
C LEU A 334 -15.24 -20.85 -2.87
N SER A 335 -14.09 -21.25 -2.34
CA SER A 335 -14.00 -21.96 -1.05
C SER A 335 -14.38 -21.07 0.14
N LEU A 336 -14.13 -19.75 0.07
CA LEU A 336 -14.65 -18.78 1.03
C LEU A 336 -16.18 -18.68 0.98
N GLN A 337 -16.77 -18.64 -0.22
CA GLN A 337 -18.25 -18.64 -0.38
C GLN A 337 -18.88 -19.93 0.16
N ARG A 338 -18.23 -21.08 -0.06
CA ARG A 338 -18.64 -22.38 0.48
C ARG A 338 -18.38 -22.53 1.99
N ARG A 339 -17.72 -21.55 2.62
CA ARG A 339 -17.31 -21.56 4.03
C ARG A 339 -16.42 -22.76 4.41
N GLU A 340 -15.63 -23.25 3.45
CA GLU A 340 -14.58 -24.24 3.71
C GLU A 340 -13.35 -23.56 4.34
N ILE A 341 -13.20 -22.25 4.09
CA ILE A 341 -12.13 -21.38 4.57
C ILE A 341 -12.76 -20.26 5.39
N ASP A 342 -12.19 -19.96 6.55
CA ASP A 342 -12.66 -18.86 7.42
C ASP A 342 -11.96 -17.54 7.08
N ILE A 343 -10.66 -17.60 6.75
CA ILE A 343 -9.83 -16.44 6.38
C ILE A 343 -8.88 -16.81 5.24
N ALA A 344 -8.85 -16.04 4.16
CA ALA A 344 -7.78 -16.08 3.18
C ALA A 344 -6.80 -14.92 3.37
N THR A 345 -5.50 -15.22 3.20
CA THR A 345 -4.40 -14.36 3.62
C THR A 345 -3.22 -14.43 2.66
N GLY A 346 -2.30 -13.46 2.71
CA GLY A 346 -1.08 -13.46 1.91
C GLY A 346 -0.94 -12.25 0.99
N TYR A 347 -0.47 -12.47 -0.24
CA TYR A 347 -0.28 -11.45 -1.27
C TYR A 347 -1.53 -11.35 -2.16
N ILE A 348 -2.64 -10.95 -1.56
CA ILE A 348 -3.92 -10.80 -2.26
C ILE A 348 -4.32 -9.32 -2.29
N PRO A 349 -4.34 -8.68 -3.47
CA PRO A 349 -4.72 -7.29 -3.58
C PRO A 349 -6.24 -7.14 -3.45
N HIS A 350 -6.66 -6.02 -2.86
CA HIS A 350 -8.06 -5.61 -2.88
C HIS A 350 -8.44 -5.22 -4.31
N ALA A 351 -9.39 -5.95 -4.88
CA ALA A 351 -9.94 -5.69 -6.20
C ALA A 351 -11.45 -5.45 -6.08
N GLN A 352 -11.93 -4.31 -6.54
CA GLN A 352 -13.34 -3.90 -6.42
C GLN A 352 -14.36 -4.96 -6.90
N PRO A 353 -14.14 -5.73 -7.99
CA PRO A 353 -15.08 -6.80 -8.38
C PRO A 353 -15.24 -7.92 -7.33
N MET A 354 -14.25 -8.12 -6.45
CA MET A 354 -14.31 -9.13 -5.40
C MET A 354 -15.22 -8.71 -4.23
N ASP A 355 -15.50 -7.42 -4.05
CA ASP A 355 -16.38 -6.91 -2.97
C ASP A 355 -17.83 -7.40 -3.09
N LEU A 356 -18.21 -7.93 -4.26
CA LEU A 356 -19.51 -8.59 -4.47
C LEU A 356 -19.58 -9.96 -3.78
N TYR A 357 -18.45 -10.64 -3.61
CA TYR A 357 -18.39 -12.06 -3.24
C TYR A 357 -17.76 -12.29 -1.86
N VAL A 358 -16.89 -11.39 -1.41
CA VAL A 358 -16.11 -11.53 -0.18
C VAL A 358 -15.99 -10.19 0.55
N ASP A 359 -15.60 -10.24 1.82
CA ASP A 359 -15.32 -9.05 2.63
C ASP A 359 -13.80 -8.91 2.84
N PHE A 360 -13.28 -7.72 2.58
CA PHE A 360 -11.89 -7.38 2.88
C PHE A 360 -11.74 -6.75 4.27
N SER A 361 -10.67 -7.13 4.97
CA SER A 361 -10.23 -6.46 6.19
C SER A 361 -9.69 -5.06 5.88
N VAL A 362 -9.40 -4.31 6.95
CA VAL A 362 -8.56 -3.12 6.86
C VAL A 362 -7.24 -3.46 6.18
N THR A 363 -6.72 -2.49 5.43
CA THR A 363 -5.46 -2.63 4.71
C THR A 363 -4.32 -2.92 5.68
N MET A 364 -3.61 -4.03 5.44
CA MET A 364 -2.44 -4.44 6.20
C MET A 364 -1.19 -3.74 5.69
N PHE A 365 -0.97 -3.76 4.37
CA PHE A 365 0.11 -3.02 3.73
C PHE A 365 -0.34 -2.54 2.35
N ILE A 366 0.32 -1.51 1.85
CA ILE A 366 0.09 -0.95 0.52
C ILE A 366 1.32 -1.25 -0.30
N GLU A 367 1.11 -1.82 -1.47
CA GLU A 367 2.17 -2.08 -2.42
C GLU A 367 1.98 -1.29 -3.70
N THR A 368 3.10 -0.83 -4.25
CA THR A 368 3.13 0.03 -5.41
C THR A 368 3.89 -0.66 -6.52
N LEU A 369 3.22 -0.95 -7.63
CA LEU A 369 3.86 -1.55 -8.79
C LEU A 369 4.65 -0.49 -9.55
N ARG A 370 5.95 -0.73 -9.72
CA ARG A 370 6.91 0.16 -10.39
C ARG A 370 7.78 -0.65 -11.34
N TYR A 371 8.37 0.00 -12.33
CA TYR A 371 9.43 -0.62 -13.12
C TYR A 371 10.73 -0.68 -12.34
N ILE A 372 11.36 -1.83 -12.41
CA ILE A 372 12.67 -2.13 -11.88
C ILE A 372 13.62 -2.27 -13.05
N VAL A 373 14.70 -1.52 -12.95
CA VAL A 373 15.77 -1.43 -13.93
C VAL A 373 17.07 -1.91 -13.29
N PRO A 374 18.06 -2.29 -14.11
CA PRO A 374 19.35 -2.70 -13.59
C PRO A 374 19.98 -1.60 -12.71
N CYS A 375 20.52 -1.99 -11.56
CA CYS A 375 21.14 -1.03 -10.65
C CYS A 375 22.36 -0.36 -11.33
N PRO A 376 22.56 0.96 -11.11
CA PRO A 376 23.72 1.66 -11.64
C PRO A 376 25.00 1.11 -10.99
N ARG A 377 26.00 0.74 -11.78
CA ARG A 377 27.27 0.23 -11.23
C ARG A 377 28.13 1.38 -10.71
N PRO A 378 29.02 1.11 -9.73
CA PRO A 378 30.07 2.06 -9.41
C PRO A 378 30.93 2.29 -10.65
N MET A 379 31.20 3.54 -11.00
CA MET A 379 32.00 3.84 -12.19
C MET A 379 33.41 3.25 -12.03
N THR A 380 33.95 2.70 -13.12
CA THR A 380 35.34 2.23 -13.07
C THR A 380 36.28 3.39 -12.75
N LYS A 381 37.18 3.18 -11.77
CA LYS A 381 38.07 4.24 -11.27
C LYS A 381 38.91 4.88 -12.39
N THR A 382 39.27 4.13 -13.44
CA THR A 382 40.05 4.61 -14.59
C THR A 382 39.28 5.55 -15.51
N GLN A 383 38.00 5.26 -15.79
CA GLN A 383 37.14 6.18 -16.56
C GLN A 383 36.92 7.49 -15.80
N ARG A 384 36.82 7.42 -14.46
CA ARG A 384 36.58 8.60 -13.64
C ARG A 384 37.77 9.56 -13.54
N ILE A 385 38.99 9.04 -13.63
CA ILE A 385 40.20 9.88 -13.69
C ILE A 385 40.18 10.79 -14.93
N MET A 386 39.67 10.30 -16.06
CA MET A 386 39.59 11.10 -17.29
C MET A 386 38.42 12.09 -17.28
N THR A 387 37.40 11.88 -16.43
CA THR A 387 36.26 12.78 -16.26
C THR A 387 36.39 13.73 -15.06
N LEU A 388 37.53 13.73 -14.36
CA LEU A 388 37.82 14.61 -13.20
C LEU A 388 37.54 16.08 -13.49
N PHE A 389 37.96 16.53 -14.66
CA PHE A 389 37.78 17.87 -15.14
C PHE A 389 37.12 17.83 -16.51
N SER A 390 36.21 18.76 -16.76
CA SER A 390 35.62 18.95 -18.07
C SER A 390 36.71 19.23 -19.10
N LEU A 391 36.48 18.88 -20.36
CA LEU A 391 37.42 19.15 -21.47
C LEU A 391 37.82 20.64 -21.52
N ALA A 392 36.88 21.55 -21.22
CA ALA A 392 37.12 22.99 -21.15
C ALA A 392 38.14 23.38 -20.07
N THR A 393 38.11 22.70 -18.92
CA THR A 393 39.04 22.95 -17.81
C THR A 393 40.44 22.46 -18.17
N TRP A 394 40.56 21.26 -18.76
CA TRP A 394 41.85 20.75 -19.27
C TRP A 394 42.45 21.69 -20.32
N ALA A 395 41.62 22.17 -21.25
CA ALA A 395 42.03 23.15 -22.25
C ALA A 395 42.49 24.47 -21.63
N SER A 396 41.82 24.92 -20.56
CA SER A 396 42.20 26.14 -19.83
C SER A 396 43.54 26.00 -19.11
N ILE A 397 43.82 24.85 -18.47
CA ILE A 397 45.11 24.56 -17.85
C ILE A 397 46.21 24.58 -18.92
N GLY A 398 46.00 23.91 -20.05
CA GLY A 398 46.95 23.91 -21.18
C GLY A 398 47.19 25.31 -21.75
N LEU A 399 46.14 26.11 -21.93
CA LEU A 399 46.24 27.48 -22.41
C LEU A 399 47.00 28.37 -21.43
N SER A 400 46.77 28.23 -20.12
CA SER A 400 47.48 28.98 -19.09
C SER A 400 48.99 28.69 -19.09
N LEU A 401 49.37 27.43 -19.31
CA LEU A 401 50.76 27.01 -19.42
C LEU A 401 51.44 27.66 -20.63
N ILE A 402 50.79 27.66 -21.80
CA ILE A 402 51.31 28.31 -23.02
C ILE A 402 51.45 29.82 -22.81
N PHE A 403 50.43 30.46 -22.23
CA PHE A 403 50.41 31.90 -21.99
C PHE A 403 51.53 32.36 -21.06
N VAL A 404 51.76 31.64 -19.95
CA VAL A 404 52.82 31.94 -18.99
C VAL A 404 54.20 31.70 -19.60
N SER A 405 54.36 30.60 -20.35
CA SER A 405 55.62 30.29 -21.05
C SER A 405 55.98 31.36 -22.08
N PHE A 406 54.99 31.82 -22.85
CA PHE A 406 55.17 32.90 -23.83
C PHE A 406 55.47 34.24 -23.15
N SER A 407 54.79 34.53 -22.03
CA SER A 407 55.03 35.76 -21.24
C SER A 407 56.46 35.79 -20.68
N PHE A 408 56.96 34.67 -20.14
CA PHE A 408 58.35 34.58 -19.70
C PHE A 408 59.35 34.72 -20.85
N TRP A 409 59.09 34.11 -21.99
CA TRP A 409 59.93 34.24 -23.18
C TRP A 409 59.97 35.69 -23.70
N LEU A 410 58.83 36.36 -23.77
CA LEU A 410 58.75 37.77 -24.17
C LEU A 410 59.53 38.66 -23.20
N MET A 411 59.34 38.47 -21.90
CA MET A 411 60.05 39.24 -20.87
C MET A 411 61.56 38.96 -20.83
N SER A 412 62.00 37.76 -21.22
CA SER A 412 63.42 37.42 -21.31
C SER A 412 64.11 38.00 -22.55
N ASN A 413 63.38 38.17 -23.66
CA ASN A 413 63.94 38.67 -24.92
C ASN A 413 63.80 40.18 -25.13
N ILE A 414 63.02 40.88 -24.30
CA ILE A 414 63.00 42.35 -24.29
C ILE A 414 64.33 42.84 -23.66
N PRO A 415 65.17 43.60 -24.39
CA PRO A 415 66.46 44.03 -23.89
C PRO A 415 66.29 45.10 -22.81
N VAL A 416 66.27 44.68 -21.55
CA VAL A 416 66.41 45.55 -20.38
C VAL A 416 67.88 45.51 -19.94
N ARG A 417 68.44 46.68 -19.65
CA ARG A 417 69.88 47.03 -19.52
C ARG A 417 70.70 46.28 -18.44
N ARG A 418 70.58 44.96 -18.26
CA ARG A 418 71.48 44.14 -17.42
C ARG A 418 71.34 42.64 -17.75
N ASN A 419 72.47 42.02 -18.13
CA ASN A 419 72.72 40.57 -18.29
C ASN A 419 71.52 39.72 -18.70
N ASN A 420 71.30 39.57 -20.01
CA ASN A 420 70.39 38.55 -20.54
C ASN A 420 70.87 37.15 -20.10
N PHE A 421 70.01 36.45 -19.37
CA PHE A 421 70.29 35.10 -18.86
C PHE A 421 70.22 34.08 -20.00
N ALA A 422 71.29 33.31 -20.23
CA ALA A 422 71.36 32.35 -21.33
C ALA A 422 70.34 31.18 -21.24
N GLY A 423 69.73 30.95 -20.06
CA GLY A 423 68.85 29.82 -19.79
C GLY A 423 67.37 30.01 -20.14
N PHE A 424 66.93 31.19 -20.58
CA PHE A 424 65.52 31.48 -20.93
C PHE A 424 65.34 32.11 -22.32
N ASN A 425 66.37 32.02 -23.18
CA ASN A 425 66.32 32.61 -24.51
C ASN A 425 65.41 31.79 -25.45
N LEU A 426 65.29 30.49 -25.21
CA LEU A 426 64.48 29.58 -26.02
C LEU A 426 63.10 29.37 -25.39
N LEU A 427 62.04 29.47 -26.19
CA LEU A 427 60.67 29.25 -25.74
C LEU A 427 60.48 27.87 -25.08
N ALA A 428 61.17 26.84 -25.58
CA ALA A 428 61.13 25.50 -25.02
C ALA A 428 61.68 25.42 -23.58
N GLN A 429 62.68 26.24 -23.23
CA GLN A 429 63.22 26.31 -21.87
C GLN A 429 62.22 26.97 -20.92
N CYS A 430 61.56 28.05 -21.37
CA CYS A 430 60.49 28.69 -20.61
C CYS A 430 59.30 27.75 -20.40
N PHE A 431 58.94 26.97 -21.42
CA PHE A 431 57.88 25.96 -21.32
C PHE A 431 58.23 24.85 -20.33
N SER A 432 59.46 24.31 -20.40
CA SER A 432 59.94 23.31 -19.45
C SER A 432 59.96 23.83 -18.01
N ALA A 433 60.35 25.08 -17.80
CA ALA A 433 60.34 25.72 -16.48
C ALA A 433 58.91 25.91 -15.94
N ALA A 434 57.98 26.40 -16.77
CA ALA A 434 56.57 26.55 -16.39
C ALA A 434 55.92 25.18 -16.08
N TRP A 435 56.20 24.17 -16.92
CA TRP A 435 55.75 22.79 -16.71
C TRP A 435 56.27 22.20 -15.40
N SER A 436 57.53 22.48 -15.05
CA SER A 436 58.13 22.01 -13.79
C SER A 436 57.39 22.57 -12.57
N VAL A 437 57.05 23.87 -12.59
CA VAL A 437 56.26 24.49 -11.51
C VAL A 437 54.87 23.89 -11.40
N LEU A 438 54.20 23.61 -12.53
CA LEU A 438 52.89 22.96 -12.55
C LEU A 438 52.93 21.55 -11.94
N LEU A 439 54.03 20.81 -12.15
CA LEU A 439 54.27 19.51 -11.53
C LEU A 439 54.74 19.58 -10.06
N GLY A 440 54.86 20.77 -9.48
CA GLY A 440 55.34 20.96 -8.11
C GLY A 440 56.86 20.80 -7.94
N VAL A 441 57.62 20.88 -9.04
CA VAL A 441 59.09 20.77 -9.04
C VAL A 441 59.72 22.17 -9.06
N SER A 442 60.85 22.32 -8.36
CA SER A 442 61.61 23.58 -8.32
C SER A 442 62.22 23.93 -9.68
N VAL A 443 62.17 25.21 -10.05
CA VAL A 443 62.87 25.74 -11.24
C VAL A 443 64.38 25.81 -10.96
N PRO A 444 65.25 25.46 -11.93
CA PRO A 444 66.70 25.48 -11.74
C PRO A 444 67.27 26.87 -11.40
N GLN A 445 66.56 27.95 -11.74
CA GLN A 445 67.02 29.30 -11.44
C GLN A 445 65.88 30.32 -11.28
N MET A 446 66.03 31.21 -10.30
CA MET A 446 65.04 32.21 -9.95
C MET A 446 65.09 33.43 -10.89
N PRO A 447 63.94 33.99 -11.33
CA PRO A 447 63.91 35.24 -12.08
C PRO A 447 64.42 36.42 -11.25
N PHE A 448 65.19 37.35 -11.88
CA PHE A 448 65.85 38.45 -11.18
C PHE A 448 65.04 39.75 -11.13
N SER A 449 64.21 40.03 -12.14
CA SER A 449 63.46 41.29 -12.23
C SER A 449 62.20 41.28 -11.37
N LEU A 450 61.82 42.42 -10.80
CA LEU A 450 60.59 42.56 -10.00
C LEU A 450 59.33 42.12 -10.77
N ARG A 451 59.25 42.43 -12.07
CA ARG A 451 58.12 42.09 -12.94
C ARG A 451 58.02 40.59 -13.24
N THR A 452 59.15 39.93 -13.49
CA THR A 452 59.17 38.48 -13.72
C THR A 452 58.97 37.70 -12.42
N ARG A 453 59.44 38.23 -11.28
CA ARG A 453 59.17 37.67 -9.95
C ARG A 453 57.70 37.73 -9.57
N SER A 454 57.00 38.84 -9.83
CA SER A 454 55.58 38.95 -9.52
C SER A 454 54.74 37.97 -10.34
N LEU A 455 55.02 37.87 -11.65
CA LEU A 455 54.34 36.90 -12.52
C LEU A 455 54.62 35.45 -12.09
N PHE A 456 55.86 35.15 -11.72
CA PHE A 456 56.26 33.83 -11.22
C PHE A 456 55.53 33.46 -9.92
N ILE A 457 55.43 34.36 -8.93
CA ILE A 457 54.72 34.08 -7.68
C ILE A 457 53.23 33.83 -7.93
N ILE A 458 52.59 34.64 -8.77
CA ILE A 458 51.18 34.45 -9.14
C ILE A 458 50.99 33.08 -9.80
N TYR A 459 51.90 32.68 -10.70
CA TYR A 459 51.84 31.38 -11.34
C TYR A 459 52.06 30.23 -10.36
N VAL A 460 53.00 30.37 -9.41
CA VAL A 460 53.21 29.37 -8.34
C VAL A 460 51.94 29.21 -7.49
N TRP A 461 51.27 30.30 -7.12
CA TRP A 461 50.00 30.22 -6.39
C TRP A 461 48.88 29.57 -7.21
N TYR A 462 48.80 29.88 -8.50
CA TYR A 462 47.87 29.21 -9.41
C TYR A 462 48.14 27.70 -9.49
N CYS A 463 49.39 27.29 -9.72
CA CYS A 463 49.79 25.89 -9.78
C CYS A 463 49.49 25.18 -8.45
N PHE A 464 49.82 25.80 -7.32
CA PHE A 464 49.52 25.26 -6.00
C PHE A 464 48.01 25.03 -5.80
N ALA A 465 47.17 26.00 -6.18
CA ALA A 465 45.72 25.86 -6.10
C ALA A 465 45.19 24.73 -6.99
N ILE A 466 45.60 24.68 -8.26
CA ILE A 466 45.17 23.63 -9.20
C ILE A 466 45.63 22.25 -8.75
N SER A 467 46.88 22.09 -8.30
CA SER A 467 47.38 20.81 -7.79
C SER A 467 46.61 20.36 -6.54
N THR A 468 46.30 21.29 -5.63
CA THR A 468 45.51 20.98 -4.42
C THR A 468 44.09 20.54 -4.78
N VAL A 469 43.43 21.25 -5.69
CA VAL A 469 42.07 20.91 -6.17
C VAL A 469 42.07 19.55 -6.87
N PHE A 470 43.05 19.29 -7.74
CA PHE A 470 43.20 18.00 -8.40
C PHE A 470 43.40 16.86 -7.39
N GLN A 471 44.31 17.04 -6.41
CA GLN A 471 44.55 16.04 -5.38
C GLN A 471 43.31 15.78 -4.53
N ALA A 472 42.59 16.82 -4.10
CA ALA A 472 41.37 16.69 -3.31
C ALA A 472 40.30 15.87 -4.06
N PHE A 473 39.98 16.25 -5.30
CA PHE A 473 39.00 15.50 -6.10
C PHE A 473 39.47 14.07 -6.39
N PHE A 474 40.73 13.90 -6.77
CA PHE A 474 41.29 12.57 -7.00
C PHE A 474 41.16 11.67 -5.77
N THR A 475 41.46 12.18 -4.56
CA THR A 475 41.29 11.42 -3.32
C THR A 475 39.83 11.08 -3.03
N SER A 476 38.90 12.03 -3.16
CA SER A 476 37.47 11.78 -2.96
C SER A 476 36.95 10.69 -3.89
N PHE A 477 37.37 10.70 -5.15
CA PHE A 477 36.91 9.70 -6.13
C PHE A 477 37.58 8.34 -6.00
N LEU A 478 38.77 8.27 -5.41
CA LEU A 478 39.39 7.00 -5.05
C LEU A 478 38.67 6.31 -3.90
N VAL A 479 38.17 7.10 -2.94
CA VAL A 479 37.39 6.64 -1.78
C VAL A 479 35.96 6.27 -2.21
N GLU A 480 35.25 7.17 -2.90
CA GLU A 480 33.89 6.94 -3.38
C GLU A 480 33.85 7.08 -4.90
N PRO A 481 33.88 5.99 -5.70
CA PRO A 481 33.95 6.02 -7.16
C PRO A 481 32.70 6.55 -7.87
N GLY A 482 31.65 6.93 -7.13
CA GLY A 482 30.39 7.40 -7.72
C GLY A 482 29.74 6.34 -8.59
N TYR A 483 28.55 6.62 -9.11
CA TYR A 483 27.75 5.64 -9.84
C TYR A 483 27.48 6.10 -11.27
N GLU A 484 27.21 5.13 -12.15
CA GLU A 484 26.65 5.36 -13.47
C GLU A 484 25.34 6.17 -13.39
N MET A 485 24.95 6.79 -14.51
CA MET A 485 23.68 7.50 -14.60
C MET A 485 22.53 6.52 -14.35
N GLN A 486 21.72 6.81 -13.35
CA GLN A 486 20.53 6.03 -13.01
C GLN A 486 19.46 6.22 -14.10
N LEU A 487 18.85 5.11 -14.55
CA LEU A 487 17.69 5.12 -15.44
C LEU A 487 16.46 5.48 -14.61
N LYS A 488 15.80 6.61 -14.91
CA LYS A 488 14.67 7.11 -14.10
C LYS A 488 13.34 7.01 -14.84
N THR A 489 13.34 7.29 -16.14
CA THR A 489 12.14 7.32 -16.97
C THR A 489 12.08 6.14 -17.93
N ILE A 490 10.89 5.85 -18.46
CA ILE A 490 10.72 4.84 -19.51
C ILE A 490 11.52 5.23 -20.77
N ASP A 491 11.63 6.53 -21.08
CA ASP A 491 12.48 7.00 -22.20
C ASP A 491 13.96 6.64 -22.01
N ASP A 492 14.46 6.65 -20.78
CA ASP A 492 15.83 6.20 -20.49
C ASP A 492 15.98 4.70 -20.78
N VAL A 493 14.97 3.90 -20.43
CA VAL A 493 14.91 2.45 -20.67
C VAL A 493 14.87 2.14 -22.17
N ILE A 494 14.06 2.89 -22.94
CA ILE A 494 13.99 2.79 -24.41
C ILE A 494 15.35 3.11 -25.03
N ARG A 495 16.00 4.20 -24.59
CA ARG A 495 17.33 4.58 -25.07
C ARG A 495 18.42 3.58 -24.70
N ALA A 496 18.29 2.93 -23.55
CA ALA A 496 19.18 1.87 -23.11
C ALA A 496 18.96 0.55 -23.87
N GLY A 497 17.84 0.39 -24.59
CA GLY A 497 17.54 -0.79 -25.40
C GLY A 497 17.20 -2.03 -24.55
N LEU A 498 16.66 -1.84 -23.35
CA LEU A 498 16.31 -2.93 -22.45
C LEU A 498 15.06 -3.69 -22.92
N VAL A 499 15.05 -5.00 -22.64
CA VAL A 499 13.95 -5.92 -22.97
C VAL A 499 13.01 -6.06 -21.77
N LEU A 500 11.69 -6.09 -22.01
CA LEU A 500 10.71 -6.27 -20.93
C LEU A 500 10.64 -7.74 -20.51
N GLY A 501 10.96 -8.03 -19.25
CA GLY A 501 10.67 -9.32 -18.62
C GLY A 501 9.21 -9.40 -18.22
N SER A 502 8.45 -10.29 -18.87
CA SER A 502 7.02 -10.50 -18.62
C SER A 502 6.77 -11.83 -17.91
N TYR A 503 5.76 -11.87 -17.05
CA TYR A 503 5.33 -13.04 -16.28
C TYR A 503 3.80 -13.04 -16.19
N ASN A 504 3.18 -14.19 -15.88
CA ASN A 504 1.73 -14.44 -16.01
C ASN A 504 0.79 -13.37 -15.40
N VAL A 505 1.23 -12.66 -14.36
CA VAL A 505 0.42 -11.63 -13.67
C VAL A 505 0.43 -10.31 -14.43
N MET A 506 1.46 -10.05 -15.24
CA MET A 506 1.56 -8.85 -16.06
C MET A 506 0.43 -8.77 -17.08
N ASP A 507 -0.08 -9.91 -17.55
CA ASP A 507 -1.24 -9.95 -18.45
C ASP A 507 -2.54 -9.50 -17.75
N TYR A 508 -2.71 -9.81 -16.46
CA TYR A 508 -3.82 -9.25 -15.67
C TYR A 508 -3.66 -7.73 -15.49
N VAL A 509 -2.43 -7.26 -15.23
CA VAL A 509 -2.14 -5.82 -15.12
C VAL A 509 -2.45 -5.09 -16.42
N ARG A 510 -2.12 -5.66 -17.58
CA ARG A 510 -2.46 -5.12 -18.91
C ARG A 510 -3.97 -5.03 -19.15
N MET A 511 -4.73 -5.98 -18.62
CA MET A 511 -6.19 -5.98 -18.74
C MET A 511 -6.84 -4.88 -17.87
N VAL A 512 -6.26 -4.61 -16.69
CA VAL A 512 -6.83 -3.65 -15.71
C VAL A 512 -6.33 -2.23 -15.95
N VAL A 513 -5.10 -2.07 -16.46
CA VAL A 513 -4.49 -0.76 -16.70
C VAL A 513 -4.17 -0.62 -18.19
N PRO A 514 -4.88 0.28 -18.92
CA PRO A 514 -4.61 0.54 -20.32
C PRO A 514 -3.29 1.33 -20.43
N PHE A 515 -2.16 0.62 -20.51
CA PHE A 515 -0.84 1.17 -20.77
C PHE A 515 -0.45 0.87 -22.22
N ASP A 516 -0.69 1.82 -23.12
CA ASP A 516 -0.34 1.71 -24.54
C ASP A 516 1.19 1.64 -24.77
N ASP A 517 1.99 2.16 -23.83
CA ASP A 517 3.45 2.26 -23.96
C ASP A 517 4.20 0.92 -23.80
N LEU A 518 3.56 -0.12 -23.27
CA LEU A 518 4.17 -1.44 -23.12
C LEU A 518 4.36 -2.18 -24.45
N ASN A 519 3.54 -1.86 -25.45
CA ASN A 519 3.58 -2.49 -26.78
C ASN A 519 4.84 -2.13 -27.59
N TYR A 520 5.62 -1.13 -27.15
CA TYR A 520 6.86 -0.72 -27.81
C TYR A 520 8.07 -1.60 -27.44
N PHE A 521 7.97 -2.41 -26.39
CA PHE A 521 9.09 -3.21 -25.90
C PHE A 521 9.08 -4.62 -26.48
N LYS A 522 10.28 -5.15 -26.73
CA LYS A 522 10.45 -6.59 -26.96
C LYS A 522 10.27 -7.30 -25.62
N GLU A 523 9.58 -8.41 -25.64
CA GLU A 523 9.27 -9.17 -24.43
C GLU A 523 10.09 -10.46 -24.34
N THR A 524 10.45 -10.83 -23.12
CA THR A 524 10.99 -12.15 -22.77
C THR A 524 10.16 -12.70 -21.62
N LEU A 525 9.74 -13.95 -21.74
CA LEU A 525 8.91 -14.61 -20.74
C LEU A 525 9.80 -15.20 -19.65
N CYS A 526 9.52 -14.86 -18.40
CA CYS A 526 10.12 -15.49 -17.21
C CYS A 526 9.16 -16.55 -16.66
N GLU A 527 9.67 -17.58 -15.98
CA GLU A 527 8.80 -18.57 -15.33
C GLU A 527 8.06 -17.97 -14.12
N ASP A 528 8.74 -17.12 -13.35
CA ASP A 528 8.17 -16.44 -12.18
C ASP A 528 8.81 -15.04 -11.96
N ILE A 529 8.18 -14.24 -11.10
CA ILE A 529 8.63 -12.89 -10.76
C ILE A 529 10.04 -12.86 -10.14
N GLU A 530 10.42 -13.90 -9.39
CA GLU A 530 11.74 -14.00 -8.77
C GLU A 530 12.84 -14.09 -9.82
N GLU A 531 12.67 -14.96 -10.81
CA GLU A 531 13.59 -15.12 -11.94
C GLU A 531 13.71 -13.82 -12.73
N CYS A 532 12.57 -13.19 -13.04
CA CYS A 532 12.54 -11.91 -13.76
C CYS A 532 13.34 -10.83 -13.03
N ILE A 533 13.20 -10.72 -11.70
CA ILE A 533 13.94 -9.73 -10.91
C ILE A 533 15.43 -10.08 -10.83
N ARG A 534 15.75 -11.37 -10.70
CA ARG A 534 17.12 -11.86 -10.74
C ARG A 534 17.78 -11.46 -12.06
N ASP A 535 17.12 -11.63 -13.20
CA ASP A 535 17.68 -11.28 -14.51
C ASP A 535 17.91 -9.77 -14.64
N VAL A 536 16.98 -8.95 -14.15
CA VAL A 536 17.16 -7.47 -14.12
C VAL A 536 18.38 -7.08 -13.28
N MET A 537 18.56 -7.72 -12.11
CA MET A 537 19.67 -7.42 -11.20
C MET A 537 21.02 -7.90 -11.74
N PHE A 538 21.08 -9.09 -12.35
CA PHE A 538 22.34 -9.76 -12.67
C PHE A 538 22.70 -9.74 -14.16
N GLU A 539 21.77 -9.98 -15.08
CA GLU A 539 22.03 -9.97 -16.53
C GLU A 539 22.06 -8.55 -17.10
N ARG A 540 21.32 -7.62 -16.49
CA ARG A 540 21.29 -6.17 -16.80
C ARG A 540 20.84 -5.79 -18.21
N ASN A 541 20.22 -6.72 -18.95
CA ASN A 541 19.67 -6.45 -20.28
C ASN A 541 18.14 -6.36 -20.29
N THR A 542 17.52 -6.58 -19.14
CA THR A 542 16.06 -6.61 -18.97
C THR A 542 15.61 -5.56 -17.96
N PHE A 543 14.33 -5.22 -18.01
CA PHE A 543 13.60 -4.49 -16.98
C PHE A 543 12.24 -5.17 -16.76
N THR A 544 11.66 -5.06 -15.56
CA THR A 544 10.36 -5.69 -15.27
C THR A 544 9.53 -4.83 -14.31
N GLY A 545 8.22 -5.05 -14.26
CA GLY A 545 7.35 -4.44 -13.26
C GLY A 545 7.30 -5.30 -12.01
N SER A 546 7.52 -4.72 -10.83
CA SER A 546 7.36 -5.42 -9.55
C SER A 546 7.03 -4.44 -8.43
N THR A 547 6.59 -4.98 -7.30
CA THR A 547 6.25 -4.22 -6.09
C THR A 547 7.49 -3.88 -5.28
N THR A 548 7.37 -3.13 -4.19
CA THR A 548 8.54 -2.53 -3.53
C THR A 548 9.25 -3.46 -2.55
N TYR A 549 8.52 -4.33 -1.83
CA TYR A 549 9.12 -5.22 -0.84
C TYR A 549 9.81 -6.41 -1.49
N PHE A 550 9.22 -6.98 -2.55
CA PHE A 550 9.70 -8.22 -3.16
C PHE A 550 11.13 -8.12 -3.74
N PRO A 551 11.51 -7.08 -4.51
CA PRO A 551 12.89 -6.89 -4.98
C PRO A 551 13.86 -6.63 -3.84
N SER A 552 13.41 -5.91 -2.80
CA SER A 552 14.20 -5.67 -1.59
C SER A 552 14.52 -6.98 -0.86
N TYR A 553 13.58 -7.95 -0.89
CA TYR A 553 13.78 -9.30 -0.38
C TYR A 553 14.74 -10.11 -1.24
N VAL A 554 14.52 -10.16 -2.56
CA VAL A 554 15.39 -10.91 -3.50
C VAL A 554 16.84 -10.45 -3.42
N ALA A 555 17.07 -9.14 -3.36
CA ALA A 555 18.42 -8.59 -3.25
C ALA A 555 19.09 -8.92 -1.92
N SER A 556 18.34 -9.12 -0.82
CA SER A 556 18.93 -9.47 0.47
C SER A 556 19.58 -10.87 0.51
N PHE A 557 19.31 -11.73 -0.49
CA PHE A 557 19.97 -13.02 -0.64
C PHE A 557 21.45 -12.93 -1.10
N ARG A 558 21.92 -11.78 -1.57
CA ARG A 558 23.34 -11.58 -1.86
C ARG A 558 23.80 -10.25 -1.26
N GLU A 559 24.88 -10.28 -0.48
CA GLU A 559 25.49 -9.10 0.15
C GLU A 559 25.83 -7.95 -0.80
N PHE A 560 25.85 -8.22 -2.11
CA PHE A 560 26.32 -7.30 -3.14
C PHE A 560 25.45 -6.07 -3.39
N ILE A 561 24.22 -6.00 -2.88
CA ILE A 561 23.36 -4.85 -3.14
C ILE A 561 22.83 -4.32 -1.81
N ASP A 562 23.51 -3.29 -1.28
CA ASP A 562 23.00 -2.48 -0.18
C ASP A 562 21.57 -2.02 -0.49
N ASN A 563 20.72 -1.88 0.54
CA ASN A 563 19.34 -1.36 0.36
C ASN A 563 19.30 -0.01 -0.39
N LEU A 564 20.39 0.75 -0.33
CA LEU A 564 20.60 2.01 -1.05
C LEU A 564 20.88 1.82 -2.56
N GLU A 565 21.38 0.67 -2.98
CA GLU A 565 21.62 0.35 -4.39
C GLU A 565 20.35 -0.22 -5.06
N ILE A 566 19.54 -1.00 -4.34
CA ILE A 566 18.24 -1.51 -4.85
C ILE A 566 17.26 -0.36 -5.08
N THR A 567 17.17 0.57 -4.13
CA THR A 567 16.34 1.79 -4.29
C THR A 567 16.76 2.62 -5.50
N ARG A 568 18.03 2.51 -5.95
CA ARG A 568 18.49 3.12 -7.19
C ARG A 568 18.11 2.32 -8.44
N GLY A 569 17.84 1.03 -8.33
CA GLY A 569 17.27 0.21 -9.42
C GLY A 569 15.75 0.35 -9.58
N ILE A 570 15.06 1.07 -8.68
CA ILE A 570 13.62 1.31 -8.79
C ILE A 570 13.39 2.66 -9.46
N THR A 571 12.58 2.68 -10.53
CA THR A 571 12.20 3.93 -11.18
C THR A 571 11.30 4.77 -10.28
N HIS A 572 11.73 6.00 -9.99
CA HIS A 572 11.01 6.90 -9.08
C HIS A 572 9.78 7.54 -9.74
N ASP A 573 9.84 7.81 -11.05
CA ASP A 573 8.85 8.62 -11.75
C ASP A 573 7.74 7.80 -12.45
N ASN A 574 7.87 6.48 -12.53
CA ASN A 574 6.93 5.62 -13.28
C ASN A 574 6.10 4.74 -12.34
N LEU A 575 5.11 5.37 -11.70
CA LEU A 575 4.07 4.67 -10.95
C LEU A 575 3.12 3.97 -11.95
N ILE A 576 3.00 2.63 -11.87
CA ILE A 576 2.03 1.90 -12.69
C ILE A 576 0.67 1.92 -11.99
N PHE A 577 0.58 1.37 -10.78
CA PHE A 577 -0.59 1.46 -9.92
C PHE A 577 -0.20 1.19 -8.45
N THR A 578 -1.12 1.50 -7.53
CA THR A 578 -0.99 1.15 -6.10
C THR A 578 -2.15 0.27 -5.68
N MET A 579 -1.88 -0.83 -4.98
CA MET A 579 -2.93 -1.72 -4.45
C MET A 579 -2.80 -1.92 -2.94
N PRO A 580 -3.91 -1.80 -2.19
CA PRO A 580 -3.95 -2.21 -0.80
C PRO A 580 -4.09 -3.72 -0.69
N PHE A 581 -3.42 -4.31 0.30
CA PHE A 581 -3.47 -5.74 0.62
C PHE A 581 -4.10 -5.92 1.99
N GLY A 582 -4.96 -6.92 2.13
CA GLY A 582 -5.68 -7.23 3.36
C GLY A 582 -6.09 -8.69 3.41
N TYR A 583 -6.71 -9.08 4.52
CA TYR A 583 -7.28 -10.41 4.68
C TYR A 583 -8.68 -10.46 4.08
N ILE A 584 -9.05 -11.63 3.58
CA ILE A 584 -10.34 -11.86 2.95
C ILE A 584 -11.13 -12.81 3.83
N LEU A 585 -12.38 -12.47 4.09
CA LEU A 585 -13.31 -13.28 4.85
C LEU A 585 -14.58 -13.53 4.02
N PRO A 586 -15.34 -14.60 4.32
CA PRO A 586 -16.67 -14.77 3.75
C PRO A 586 -17.56 -13.56 4.05
N LYS A 587 -18.43 -13.22 3.09
CA LYS A 587 -19.46 -12.18 3.25
C LYS A 587 -20.21 -12.33 4.57
N GLY A 588 -20.25 -11.26 5.36
CA GLY A 588 -20.96 -11.23 6.63
C GLY A 588 -20.28 -11.98 7.77
N SER A 589 -19.00 -12.34 7.61
CA SER A 589 -18.24 -12.96 8.69
C SER A 589 -18.22 -12.06 9.93
N PRO A 590 -18.64 -12.58 11.10
CA PRO A 590 -18.64 -11.80 12.33
C PRO A 590 -17.21 -11.50 12.79
N LEU A 591 -16.21 -12.31 12.37
CA LEU A 591 -14.81 -12.12 12.74
C LEU A 591 -14.20 -10.82 12.19
N LEU A 592 -14.75 -10.27 11.10
CA LEU A 592 -14.15 -9.14 10.38
C LEU A 592 -13.91 -7.92 11.28
N ASP A 593 -14.89 -7.52 12.10
CA ASP A 593 -14.77 -6.29 12.90
C ASP A 593 -13.74 -6.44 14.02
N VAL A 594 -13.69 -7.61 14.66
CA VAL A 594 -12.71 -7.92 15.71
C VAL A 594 -11.31 -8.07 15.12
N LEU A 595 -11.21 -8.69 13.95
CA LEU A 595 -9.97 -8.81 13.19
C LEU A 595 -9.46 -7.42 12.76
N ASN A 596 -10.34 -6.54 12.29
CA ASN A 596 -10.00 -5.17 11.90
C ASN A 596 -9.44 -4.35 13.07
N ASP A 597 -10.06 -4.41 14.24
CA ASP A 597 -9.54 -3.76 15.45
C ASP A 597 -8.17 -4.35 15.85
N HIS A 598 -8.01 -5.67 15.76
CA HIS A 598 -6.73 -6.32 16.03
C HIS A 598 -5.63 -5.89 15.06
N ILE A 599 -5.89 -5.92 13.75
CA ILE A 599 -4.92 -5.50 12.72
C ILE A 599 -4.52 -4.04 12.95
N ARG A 600 -5.49 -3.13 13.16
CA ARG A 600 -5.18 -1.71 13.42
C ARG A 600 -4.22 -1.55 14.59
N ARG A 601 -4.48 -2.21 15.72
CA ARG A 601 -3.58 -2.16 16.89
C ARG A 601 -2.21 -2.75 16.58
N CYS A 602 -2.13 -3.81 15.79
CA CYS A 602 -0.85 -4.40 15.38
C CYS A 602 -0.03 -3.46 14.48
N LEU A 603 -0.69 -2.81 13.52
CA LEU A 603 -0.07 -1.84 12.61
C LEU A 603 0.37 -0.57 13.37
N GLU A 604 -0.52 0.00 14.19
CA GLU A 604 -0.20 1.16 15.03
C GLU A 604 0.91 0.86 16.05
N GLY A 605 1.02 -0.41 16.47
CA GLY A 605 2.09 -0.90 17.32
C GLY A 605 3.42 -1.21 16.60
N GLY A 606 3.49 -1.06 15.28
CA GLY A 606 4.69 -1.30 14.47
C GLY A 606 5.08 -2.78 14.32
N LEU A 607 4.14 -3.71 14.53
CA LEU A 607 4.44 -5.14 14.46
C LEU A 607 4.77 -5.60 13.05
N LEU A 608 4.14 -5.01 12.03
CA LEU A 608 4.42 -5.34 10.63
C LEU A 608 5.86 -5.01 10.25
N GLU A 609 6.34 -3.83 10.64
CA GLU A 609 7.72 -3.38 10.43
C GLU A 609 8.71 -4.26 11.18
N LEU A 610 8.36 -4.69 12.40
CA LEU A 610 9.16 -5.65 13.17
C LEU A 610 9.29 -6.98 12.42
N PHE A 611 8.18 -7.53 11.91
CA PHE A 611 8.20 -8.79 11.15
C PHE A 611 9.01 -8.64 9.87
N TRP A 612 8.84 -7.54 9.15
CA TRP A 612 9.64 -7.25 7.95
C TRP A 612 11.14 -7.18 8.25
N SER A 613 11.52 -6.47 9.32
CA SER A 613 12.92 -6.38 9.76
C SER A 613 13.49 -7.73 10.14
N ARG A 614 12.70 -8.62 10.77
CA ARG A 614 13.14 -9.98 11.13
C ARG A 614 13.37 -10.84 9.89
N ILE A 615 12.43 -10.82 8.93
CA ILE A 615 12.60 -11.56 7.67
C ILE A 615 13.89 -11.12 6.97
N LYS A 616 14.13 -9.82 6.85
CA LYS A 616 15.38 -9.28 6.27
C LYS A 616 16.62 -9.77 7.01
N HIS A 617 16.58 -9.72 8.35
CA HIS A 617 17.70 -10.16 9.18
C HIS A 617 17.98 -11.65 9.01
N ASP A 618 16.93 -12.49 8.99
CA ASP A 618 17.05 -13.94 8.82
C ASP A 618 17.63 -14.30 7.44
N VAL A 619 17.25 -13.58 6.38
CA VAL A 619 17.86 -13.76 5.05
C VAL A 619 19.32 -13.32 5.06
N LYS A 620 19.64 -12.17 5.67
CA LYS A 620 21.01 -11.67 5.75
C LYS A 620 21.93 -12.65 6.49
N LEU A 621 21.48 -13.22 7.61
CA LEU A 621 22.24 -14.25 8.33
C LEU A 621 22.52 -15.50 7.50
N LYS A 622 21.59 -15.90 6.63
CA LYS A 622 21.80 -17.02 5.70
C LYS A 622 22.79 -16.66 4.59
N ALA A 623 22.81 -15.41 4.15
CA ALA A 623 23.72 -14.91 3.12
C ALA A 623 25.15 -14.66 3.65
N GLU A 624 25.32 -14.09 4.85
CA GLU A 624 26.62 -13.84 5.50
C GLU A 624 27.43 -15.13 5.75
N GLN A 625 26.76 -16.28 5.87
CA GLN A 625 27.44 -17.58 5.95
C GLN A 625 28.13 -18.00 4.64
N MET A 626 27.91 -17.26 3.53
CA MET A 626 28.40 -17.61 2.20
C MET A 626 29.53 -16.73 1.67
N ASP A 627 29.78 -15.52 2.20
CA ASP A 627 30.92 -14.67 1.77
C ASP A 627 31.44 -13.80 2.93
N GLU A 628 32.70 -14.00 3.35
CA GLU A 628 33.43 -13.11 4.27
C GLU A 628 34.43 -12.26 3.45
N GLU A 629 33.97 -11.23 2.72
CA GLU A 629 34.89 -10.22 2.16
C GLU A 629 34.44 -8.80 2.57
N GLY A 630 35.08 -8.30 3.63
CA GLY A 630 34.73 -7.03 4.27
C GLY A 630 34.93 -5.76 3.42
N GLU A 631 34.23 -4.70 3.85
CA GLU A 631 34.03 -3.37 3.26
C GLU A 631 35.28 -2.51 2.94
N TYR A 632 36.49 -3.07 2.99
CA TYR A 632 37.73 -2.32 2.75
C TYR A 632 38.30 -2.59 1.35
N VAL A 633 38.20 -1.59 0.48
CA VAL A 633 38.80 -1.66 -0.86
C VAL A 633 40.32 -1.58 -0.76
N VAL A 634 41.00 -2.71 -0.96
CA VAL A 634 42.46 -2.78 -1.08
C VAL A 634 42.87 -2.28 -2.48
N PHE A 635 43.73 -1.25 -2.54
CA PHE A 635 44.28 -0.77 -3.81
C PHE A 635 45.09 -1.87 -4.51
N ASN A 636 44.67 -2.25 -5.71
CA ASN A 636 45.34 -3.26 -6.53
C ASN A 636 46.12 -2.63 -7.71
N MET A 637 47.08 -3.37 -8.27
CA MET A 637 47.95 -2.96 -9.39
C MET A 637 47.18 -2.56 -10.65
N THR A 638 45.97 -3.08 -10.83
CA THR A 638 45.08 -2.73 -11.96
C THR A 638 44.71 -1.24 -11.97
N HIS A 639 44.62 -0.60 -10.80
CA HIS A 639 44.30 0.83 -10.70
C HIS A 639 45.47 1.74 -11.12
N LEU A 640 46.72 1.27 -11.01
CA LEU A 640 47.93 2.02 -11.41
C LEU A 640 48.32 1.80 -12.87
N LEU A 641 47.68 0.85 -13.56
CA LEU A 641 47.98 0.50 -14.95
C LEU A 641 48.01 1.70 -15.90
N PRO A 642 47.05 2.66 -15.88
CA PRO A 642 47.11 3.81 -16.79
C PRO A 642 48.35 4.68 -16.60
N VAL A 643 48.80 4.83 -15.34
CA VAL A 643 50.00 5.61 -15.01
C VAL A 643 51.25 4.94 -15.57
N PHE A 644 51.35 3.61 -15.47
CA PHE A 644 52.44 2.84 -16.06
C PHE A 644 52.46 2.93 -17.59
N ILE A 645 51.29 2.88 -18.24
CA ILE A 645 51.19 3.04 -19.70
C ILE A 645 51.73 4.40 -20.14
N VAL A 646 51.33 5.49 -19.48
CA VAL A 646 51.79 6.85 -19.78
C VAL A 646 53.30 6.97 -19.58
N LEU A 647 53.84 6.38 -18.50
CA LEU A 647 55.28 6.39 -18.22
C LEU A 647 56.09 5.65 -19.29
N ILE A 648 55.67 4.44 -19.66
CA ILE A 648 56.32 3.63 -20.70
C ILE A 648 56.29 4.36 -22.03
N PHE A 649 55.14 4.92 -22.40
CA PHE A 649 55.01 5.73 -23.62
C PHE A 649 55.94 6.94 -23.60
N GLY A 650 56.04 7.64 -22.46
CA GLY A 650 56.97 8.75 -22.27
C GLY A 650 58.43 8.34 -22.45
N TYR A 651 58.84 7.18 -21.93
CA TYR A 651 60.19 6.66 -22.14
C TYR A 651 60.47 6.33 -23.61
N ILE A 652 59.53 5.68 -24.30
CA ILE A 652 59.67 5.37 -25.74
C ILE A 652 59.81 6.67 -26.55
N LEU A 653 58.98 7.68 -26.26
CA LEU A 653 59.05 8.97 -26.95
C LEU A 653 60.38 9.69 -26.68
N SER A 654 60.84 9.70 -25.43
CA SER A 654 62.12 10.33 -25.08
C SER A 654 63.32 9.63 -25.76
N ALA A 655 63.31 8.30 -25.81
CA ALA A 655 64.36 7.51 -26.44
C ALA A 655 64.38 7.69 -27.96
N THR A 656 63.21 7.78 -28.60
CA THR A 656 63.12 8.02 -30.05
C THR A 656 63.60 9.43 -30.41
N VAL A 657 63.19 10.47 -29.67
CA VAL A 657 63.68 11.85 -29.88
C VAL A 657 65.19 11.92 -29.68
N PHE A 658 65.74 11.34 -28.61
CA PHE A 658 67.18 11.28 -28.37
C PHE A 658 67.92 10.56 -29.50
N PHE A 659 67.39 9.45 -30.00
CA PHE A 659 67.96 8.73 -31.14
C PHE A 659 68.01 9.61 -32.39
N PHE A 660 66.93 10.34 -32.71
CA PHE A 660 66.92 11.29 -33.82
C PHE A 660 67.91 12.44 -33.63
N GLU A 661 68.06 12.99 -32.42
CA GLU A 661 69.05 14.03 -32.12
C GLU A 661 70.49 13.55 -32.33
N VAL A 662 70.79 12.30 -31.97
CA VAL A 662 72.10 11.69 -32.21
C VAL A 662 72.33 11.49 -33.71
N LEU A 663 71.33 11.01 -34.45
CA LEU A 663 71.43 10.84 -35.90
C LEU A 663 71.64 12.18 -36.64
N THR A 664 70.91 13.23 -36.27
CA THR A 664 71.08 14.55 -36.90
C THR A 664 72.46 15.12 -36.62
N LYS A 665 72.97 15.04 -35.37
CA LYS A 665 74.34 15.46 -35.04
C LYS A 665 75.41 14.65 -35.76
N LEU A 666 75.23 13.34 -35.91
CA LEU A 666 76.18 12.49 -36.65
C LEU A 666 76.18 12.84 -38.16
N CYS A 667 75.01 13.11 -38.74
CA CYS A 667 74.88 13.58 -40.12
C CYS A 667 75.52 14.96 -40.33
N GLU A 668 75.32 15.91 -39.41
CA GLU A 668 75.96 17.22 -39.43
C GLU A 668 77.49 17.10 -39.29
N SER A 669 77.98 16.28 -38.36
CA SER A 669 79.42 16.03 -38.18
C SER A 669 80.07 15.43 -39.43
N LYS A 670 79.42 14.47 -40.10
CA LYS A 670 79.91 13.91 -41.37
C LYS A 670 79.89 14.94 -42.49
N LYS A 671 78.84 15.77 -42.58
CA LYS A 671 78.73 16.85 -43.57
C LYS A 671 79.84 17.89 -43.37
N ASP A 672 80.14 18.25 -42.13
CA ASP A 672 81.24 19.16 -41.80
C ASP A 672 82.62 18.56 -42.06
N GLU A 673 82.81 17.27 -41.80
CA GLU A 673 84.07 16.56 -42.12
C GLU A 673 84.31 16.55 -43.65
N ILE A 674 83.28 16.25 -44.44
CA ILE A 674 83.33 16.29 -45.91
C ILE A 674 83.63 17.72 -46.40
N LYS A 675 82.98 18.74 -45.84
CA LYS A 675 83.21 20.16 -46.18
C LYS A 675 84.62 20.64 -45.81
N ARG A 676 85.21 20.11 -44.73
CA ARG A 676 86.62 20.36 -44.33
C ARG A 676 87.61 19.62 -45.22
N ARG A 677 87.32 18.40 -45.70
CA ARG A 677 88.15 17.69 -46.69
C ARG A 677 88.14 18.41 -48.04
N PHE A 678 86.98 18.87 -48.50
CA PHE A 678 86.84 19.60 -49.76
C PHE A 678 87.60 20.95 -49.74
N ARG A 679 87.53 21.71 -48.62
CA ARG A 679 88.32 22.94 -48.45
C ARG A 679 89.84 22.70 -48.47
N ARG A 680 90.32 21.60 -47.85
CA ARG A 680 91.75 21.22 -47.91
C ARG A 680 92.21 20.83 -49.31
N TYR A 681 91.33 20.21 -50.11
CA TYR A 681 91.62 19.86 -51.50
C TYR A 681 91.77 21.10 -52.38
N ILE A 682 90.90 22.10 -52.22
CA ILE A 682 90.96 23.39 -52.94
C ILE A 682 92.21 24.21 -52.58
N LEU A 683 92.63 24.18 -51.31
CA LEU A 683 93.85 24.89 -50.87
C LEU A 683 95.12 24.26 -51.46
N ARG A 684 95.16 22.93 -51.63
CA ARG A 684 96.29 22.21 -52.25
C ARG A 684 96.37 22.33 -53.77
N SER A 685 95.30 22.74 -54.46
CA SER A 685 95.32 22.95 -55.92
C SER A 685 95.69 24.39 -56.32
N LYS A 686 95.99 25.25 -55.34
CA LYS A 686 96.38 26.66 -55.54
C LYS A 686 97.85 26.93 -55.21
N GLU A 687 98.55 25.96 -54.63
CA GLU A 687 100.02 25.85 -54.61
C GLU A 687 100.47 25.07 -55.84
#